data_AF-A0A956PS17-F1
#
_entry.id   AF-A0A956PS17-F1
#
_cell.length_a   1.000
_cell.length_b   1.000
_cell.length_c   1.000
_cell.angle_alpha   90.00
_cell.angle_beta   90.00
_cell.angle_gamma   90.00
#
_symmetry.space_group_name_H-M   'P 1'
#
loop_
_entity.id
_entity.type
_entity.pdbx_description
1 polymer ?
#
loop_
_entity_poly.entity_id
_entity_poly.type
_entity_poly.pdbx_seq_one_letter_code
_entity_poly.pdbx_strand_id
1 'polypeptide(L)'
;MLGNENNYGLYWSSAETEDLPEEELHHQRAVEMYSLFEEAIGLIKQRDTRTPVSMANGDLQYLDIIVQQVPSLDIYGTNMYRGISFGDAFSRVMEETGWPILFTEFGCDAFHAVDVREDQYHQAAYLLGQWQEIYQNTQGKGLAGNSLGGLTFQWSDGWWKYLQEENLDVHDINASWANGGYPYDLAPGENNMNEEWWGVCAKGPTLASGHFQLYPRAAYYALQEVNRLDPYAGSSDRATIDRHFAGISPMAMLSRARGDKADLAAEDTRRFRVSGLRMKLETISTGGKRIQTPSSPDEDYTGYPRFRGFDRLESFFVDFEAQPAGNMTGQLSLNILGNVPENPIDETFYENRERPVKVLGQNGWETISGTERVSVYRASVSWKHRDFDLEGFYRGQHYHWGYEGDFFGLYREANYGPNIDMYNGNAPIGMELTARRSLKGLVIAMGPELWWGANPTILAKYRRELGSFGPFRDLSAAVVVQKDLADQKNVVSSSALPTPQTRKATLHLQSSIRDFGLELGAIWAGQEKVGRTFTYVDDSGQPTLDEIRPLDTFGGKFKLTWGKGRVLWYAQGALMGLVADGGPTAVQTYTGWLLKDSGMGNQVNALTGLTWSLGNLQVAPNVLWQKPIEGPNPSPWLRNVVVANDPFAVGANRETVAAELLLSWDPTPATWMYAWNNDMVEDARLAWNLGLVVRRHETGTDAGQYFAEDGETIYAYDASTPARDLWEIHSRIVAKRTPGHGVIANLYAGLGEANGDFAGEASIDREIRRWGGDARLIWNSVKTVLSARVNDWGPYDYHRDFNYTYPLQLGADLSTSLGQPQWWDEMQSRLGVRVLWRSLDRHSNRYCPAMVLENNELVCDPDAPGHRDGREWEIRTYLHLGI
;
A
#
# COMPACT_ATOMS: atom_id res chain seq x y z
N MET A 1 39.81 5.41 1.08
CA MET A 1 38.80 6.49 1.05
C MET A 1 37.88 6.28 2.24
N LEU A 2 37.70 7.29 3.09
CA LEU A 2 36.87 7.24 4.29
C LEU A 2 35.49 7.89 3.99
N GLY A 3 34.44 7.08 4.12
CA GLY A 3 33.05 7.47 3.91
C GLY A 3 32.71 7.98 2.49
N ASN A 4 31.48 8.48 2.33
CA ASN A 4 30.96 9.16 1.13
C ASN A 4 30.02 10.27 1.58
N GLU A 5 30.14 11.47 0.98
CA GLU A 5 29.32 12.65 1.34
C GLU A 5 29.28 12.94 2.85
N ASN A 6 30.44 12.87 3.50
CA ASN A 6 30.55 12.86 4.96
C ASN A 6 29.83 14.04 5.66
N ASN A 7 29.75 15.20 5.02
CA ASN A 7 29.07 16.40 5.50
C ASN A 7 27.55 16.44 5.28
N TYR A 8 27.02 15.73 4.28
CA TYR A 8 25.57 15.70 3.99
C TYR A 8 24.79 14.77 4.94
N GLY A 9 25.42 14.27 6.02
CA GLY A 9 24.79 13.45 7.06
C GLY A 9 24.78 14.08 8.46
N LEU A 10 25.22 15.33 8.62
CA LEU A 10 25.39 16.00 9.92
C LEU A 10 24.06 16.44 10.60
N TYR A 11 23.01 15.65 10.43
CA TYR A 11 21.65 15.91 10.92
C TYR A 11 21.23 15.02 12.12
N TRP A 12 22.09 14.11 12.61
CA TRP A 12 21.76 13.20 13.72
C TRP A 12 21.45 13.93 15.03
N SER A 13 20.49 13.46 15.84
CA SER A 13 20.19 14.03 17.15
C SER A 13 20.87 13.27 18.30
N SER A 14 21.36 13.99 19.31
CA SER A 14 21.83 13.42 20.58
C SER A 14 21.48 14.36 21.75
N ALA A 15 21.33 13.79 22.96
CA ALA A 15 20.96 14.54 24.15
C ALA A 15 21.94 15.68 24.51
N GLU A 16 23.18 15.63 24.04
CA GLU A 16 24.23 16.62 24.31
C GLU A 16 24.32 17.70 23.24
N THR A 17 23.87 17.42 22.00
CA THR A 17 23.93 18.39 20.90
C THR A 17 22.68 19.26 20.82
N GLU A 18 21.52 18.78 21.29
CA GLU A 18 20.24 19.51 21.23
C GLU A 18 20.15 20.79 22.07
N ASP A 19 21.09 21.04 22.98
CA ASP A 19 21.15 22.26 23.81
C ASP A 19 21.86 23.43 23.12
N LEU A 20 22.46 23.22 21.93
CA LEU A 20 23.15 24.26 21.16
C LEU A 20 22.20 24.98 20.19
N PRO A 21 22.40 26.28 19.92
CA PRO A 21 21.79 26.98 18.79
C PRO A 21 22.05 26.23 17.46
N GLU A 22 21.09 26.25 16.53
CA GLU A 22 21.13 25.48 15.27
C GLU A 22 22.37 25.76 14.40
N GLU A 23 22.87 27.01 14.40
CA GLU A 23 24.09 27.40 13.70
C GLU A 23 25.37 26.80 14.34
N GLU A 24 25.40 26.60 15.66
CA GLU A 24 26.54 26.02 16.39
C GLU A 24 26.53 24.48 16.34
N LEU A 25 25.35 23.89 16.12
CA LEU A 25 25.11 22.45 16.10
C LEU A 25 25.88 21.73 14.98
N HIS A 26 25.73 22.19 13.73
CA HIS A 26 26.35 21.56 12.57
C HIS A 26 27.86 21.76 12.55
N HIS A 27 28.33 22.91 13.04
CA HIS A 27 29.75 23.18 13.19
C HIS A 27 30.39 22.20 14.18
N GLN A 28 29.82 22.04 15.39
CA GLN A 28 30.38 21.11 16.37
C GLN A 28 30.35 19.66 15.87
N ARG A 29 29.26 19.24 15.21
CA ARG A 29 29.17 17.89 14.62
C ARG A 29 30.24 17.64 13.56
N ALA A 30 30.52 18.64 12.72
CA ALA A 30 31.61 18.56 11.75
C ALA A 30 32.96 18.38 12.43
N VAL A 31 33.25 19.16 13.49
CA VAL A 31 34.50 19.05 14.26
C VAL A 31 34.68 17.64 14.82
N GLU A 32 33.66 17.10 15.50
CA GLU A 32 33.74 15.75 16.10
C GLU A 32 33.88 14.64 15.04
N MET A 33 33.18 14.75 13.91
CA MET A 33 33.28 13.76 12.85
C MET A 33 34.68 13.77 12.20
N TYR A 34 35.22 14.94 11.89
CA TYR A 34 36.53 15.05 11.26
C TYR A 34 37.67 14.71 12.22
N SER A 35 37.57 15.03 13.51
CA SER A 35 38.57 14.58 14.49
C SER A 35 38.61 13.04 14.58
N LEU A 36 37.46 12.37 14.53
CA LEU A 36 37.39 10.91 14.45
C LEU A 36 38.05 10.36 13.16
N PHE A 37 37.97 11.09 12.04
CA PHE A 37 38.65 10.69 10.82
C PHE A 37 40.16 10.76 10.95
N GLU A 38 40.70 11.79 11.61
CA GLU A 38 42.13 11.87 11.91
C GLU A 38 42.59 10.68 12.76
N GLU A 39 41.83 10.30 13.78
CA GLU A 39 42.12 9.09 14.57
C GLU A 39 42.14 7.83 13.69
N ALA A 40 41.15 7.69 12.80
CA ALA A 40 41.07 6.57 11.86
C ALA A 40 42.25 6.54 10.88
N ILE A 41 42.64 7.70 10.34
CA ILE A 41 43.81 7.84 9.46
C ILE A 41 45.08 7.47 10.21
N GLY A 42 45.24 7.93 11.46
CA GLY A 42 46.36 7.56 12.31
C GLY A 42 46.48 6.04 12.49
N LEU A 43 45.36 5.35 12.75
CA LEU A 43 45.32 3.89 12.85
C LEU A 43 45.64 3.17 11.53
N ILE A 44 45.19 3.72 10.39
CA ILE A 44 45.52 3.19 9.06
C ILE A 44 47.02 3.33 8.82
N LYS A 45 47.57 4.54 9.02
CA LYS A 45 48.99 4.84 8.76
C LYS A 45 49.95 4.08 9.67
N GLN A 46 49.52 3.67 10.87
CA GLN A 46 50.29 2.75 11.72
C GLN A 46 50.49 1.36 11.09
N ARG A 47 49.56 0.92 10.23
CA ARG A 47 49.60 -0.40 9.57
C ARG A 47 50.13 -0.33 8.14
N ASP A 48 49.84 0.77 7.44
CA ASP A 48 50.26 1.00 6.06
C ASP A 48 50.64 2.46 5.84
N THR A 49 51.95 2.71 5.68
CA THR A 49 52.53 4.03 5.42
C THR A 49 52.68 4.35 3.93
N ARG A 50 52.35 3.42 3.03
CA ARG A 50 52.61 3.56 1.58
C ARG A 50 51.37 3.93 0.78
N THR A 51 50.17 3.68 1.31
CA THR A 51 48.92 3.95 0.61
C THR A 51 48.37 5.32 1.04
N PRO A 52 48.15 6.27 0.10
CA PRO A 52 47.53 7.55 0.41
C PRO A 52 46.11 7.37 0.97
N VAL A 53 45.77 8.16 1.97
CA VAL A 53 44.43 8.19 2.56
C VAL A 53 43.69 9.44 2.10
N SER A 54 42.43 9.22 1.73
CA SER A 54 41.49 10.25 1.28
C SER A 54 40.15 10.02 1.96
N MET A 55 39.26 11.00 1.84
CA MET A 55 37.85 10.96 2.25
C MET A 55 37.00 11.53 1.11
N ALA A 56 35.70 11.27 1.09
CA ALA A 56 34.79 11.84 0.10
C ALA A 56 33.85 12.86 0.75
N ASN A 57 34.07 14.15 0.47
CA ASN A 57 33.31 15.26 1.04
C ASN A 57 32.40 15.92 -0.02
N GLY A 58 31.18 16.29 0.35
CA GLY A 58 30.26 17.04 -0.51
C GLY A 58 30.71 18.48 -0.69
N ASP A 59 31.18 18.80 -1.90
CA ASP A 59 31.80 20.09 -2.26
C ASP A 59 32.95 20.48 -1.29
N LEU A 60 33.37 21.74 -1.28
CA LEU A 60 34.37 22.32 -0.38
C LEU A 60 33.81 22.70 1.01
N GLN A 61 32.63 22.18 1.38
CA GLN A 61 32.01 22.54 2.65
C GLN A 61 32.89 22.07 3.82
N TYR A 62 33.05 22.94 4.82
CA TYR A 62 33.88 22.70 6.02
C TYR A 62 35.37 22.47 5.72
N LEU A 63 35.89 22.93 4.58
CA LEU A 63 37.31 22.78 4.22
C LEU A 63 38.24 23.34 5.30
N ASP A 64 37.87 24.46 5.92
CA ASP A 64 38.58 25.09 7.04
C ASP A 64 38.65 24.18 8.28
N ILE A 65 37.55 23.50 8.63
CA ILE A 65 37.51 22.53 9.74
C ILE A 65 38.33 21.29 9.37
N ILE A 66 38.20 20.79 8.15
CA ILE A 66 38.93 19.61 7.67
C ILE A 66 40.44 19.83 7.76
N VAL A 67 40.93 20.99 7.31
CA VAL A 67 42.34 21.35 7.38
C VAL A 67 42.85 21.38 8.81
N GLN A 68 42.01 21.82 9.75
CA GLN A 68 42.36 21.88 11.17
C GLN A 68 42.31 20.51 11.86
N GLN A 69 41.27 19.73 11.59
CA GLN A 69 40.97 18.50 12.32
C GLN A 69 41.63 17.27 11.70
N VAL A 70 41.96 17.28 10.41
CA VAL A 70 42.49 16.12 9.66
C VAL A 70 43.83 16.43 8.98
N PRO A 71 44.86 16.89 9.73
CA PRO A 71 46.15 17.27 9.15
C PRO A 71 46.88 16.09 8.49
N SER A 72 46.53 14.84 8.80
CA SER A 72 47.16 13.66 8.20
C SER A 72 46.50 13.22 6.89
N LEU A 73 45.51 13.94 6.34
CA LEU A 73 44.91 13.60 5.06
C LEU A 73 45.90 13.79 3.89
N ASP A 74 45.95 12.85 2.94
CA ASP A 74 46.89 12.91 1.82
C ASP A 74 46.26 13.49 0.53
N ILE A 75 44.94 13.28 0.35
CA ILE A 75 44.20 13.67 -0.86
C ILE A 75 42.84 14.20 -0.44
N TYR A 76 42.45 15.37 -0.95
CA TYR A 76 41.10 15.89 -0.82
C TYR A 76 40.17 15.23 -1.84
N GLY A 77 39.37 14.26 -1.40
CA GLY A 77 38.34 13.63 -2.23
C GLY A 77 37.00 14.36 -2.08
N THR A 78 36.33 14.63 -3.20
CA THR A 78 35.07 15.40 -3.17
C THR A 78 34.01 14.94 -4.18
N ASN A 79 32.76 14.93 -3.73
CA ASN A 79 31.57 14.81 -4.57
C ASN A 79 31.13 16.22 -4.95
N MET A 80 31.17 16.59 -6.23
CA MET A 80 30.97 17.97 -6.66
C MET A 80 30.08 18.09 -7.89
N TYR A 81 28.98 18.83 -7.72
CA TYR A 81 27.94 19.02 -8.74
C TYR A 81 27.73 20.52 -9.04
N ARG A 82 28.79 21.24 -9.39
CA ARG A 82 28.74 22.70 -9.65
C ARG A 82 28.34 23.10 -11.07
N GLY A 83 27.98 22.13 -11.92
CA GLY A 83 27.66 22.35 -13.33
C GLY A 83 28.85 22.04 -14.24
N ILE A 84 28.96 22.76 -15.37
CA ILE A 84 29.92 22.44 -16.44
C ILE A 84 31.38 22.75 -16.05
N SER A 85 31.57 23.55 -15.01
CA SER A 85 32.85 23.96 -14.47
C SER A 85 32.86 23.73 -12.96
N PHE A 86 34.02 23.36 -12.42
CA PHE A 86 34.24 23.26 -10.98
C PHE A 86 34.54 24.63 -10.32
N GLY A 87 34.68 25.67 -11.13
CA GLY A 87 34.93 27.04 -10.68
C GLY A 87 36.28 27.17 -9.97
N ASP A 88 36.26 27.60 -8.71
CA ASP A 88 37.45 27.86 -7.91
C ASP A 88 38.02 26.63 -7.18
N ALA A 89 37.43 25.44 -7.37
CA ALA A 89 37.71 24.26 -6.55
C ALA A 89 39.19 23.86 -6.52
N PHE A 90 39.83 23.78 -7.68
CA PHE A 90 41.24 23.40 -7.80
C PHE A 90 42.17 24.38 -7.08
N SER A 91 41.98 25.68 -7.33
CA SER A 91 42.78 26.75 -6.74
C SER A 91 42.60 26.80 -5.23
N ARG A 92 41.36 26.75 -4.73
CA ARG A 92 41.08 26.79 -3.29
C ARG A 92 41.69 25.62 -2.54
N VAL A 93 41.53 24.38 -3.04
CA VAL A 93 42.15 23.22 -2.38
C VAL A 93 43.67 23.34 -2.38
N MET A 94 44.27 23.78 -3.49
CA MET A 94 45.72 23.97 -3.56
C MET A 94 46.21 25.06 -2.59
N GLU A 95 45.53 26.20 -2.54
CA GLU A 95 45.90 27.37 -1.73
C GLU A 95 45.67 27.16 -0.23
N GLU A 96 44.56 26.53 0.16
CA GLU A 96 44.16 26.37 1.56
C GLU A 96 44.79 25.12 2.20
N THR A 97 45.08 24.07 1.41
CA THR A 97 45.51 22.77 1.95
C THR A 97 46.87 22.30 1.43
N GLY A 98 47.25 22.70 0.21
CA GLY A 98 48.40 22.13 -0.50
C GLY A 98 48.22 20.67 -0.95
N TRP A 99 47.02 20.09 -0.79
CA TRP A 99 46.73 18.71 -1.16
C TRP A 99 46.32 18.57 -2.63
N PRO A 100 46.57 17.40 -3.24
CA PRO A 100 45.92 17.02 -4.47
C PRO A 100 44.41 16.83 -4.29
N ILE A 101 43.64 17.09 -5.35
CA ILE A 101 42.19 16.90 -5.41
C ILE A 101 41.82 15.70 -6.30
N LEU A 102 40.89 14.89 -5.82
CA LEU A 102 40.27 13.77 -6.55
C LEU A 102 38.75 13.95 -6.53
N PHE A 103 38.10 14.02 -7.69
CA PHE A 103 36.64 14.04 -7.71
C PHE A 103 36.10 12.62 -7.53
N THR A 104 35.51 12.35 -6.38
CA THR A 104 34.97 11.03 -6.04
C THR A 104 33.59 10.82 -6.66
N GLU A 105 32.86 11.90 -6.90
CA GLU A 105 31.66 11.94 -7.75
C GLU A 105 31.52 13.30 -8.43
N PHE A 106 31.08 13.31 -9.69
CA PHE A 106 30.65 14.50 -10.43
C PHE A 106 29.89 14.07 -11.69
N GLY A 107 29.07 14.94 -12.26
CA GLY A 107 28.43 14.63 -13.54
C GLY A 107 27.27 15.55 -13.88
N CYS A 108 26.31 15.02 -14.62
CA CYS A 108 25.00 15.60 -14.91
C CYS A 108 24.03 14.42 -15.11
N ASP A 109 22.78 14.57 -14.70
CA ASP A 109 21.76 13.59 -15.06
C ASP A 109 21.35 13.72 -16.54
N ALA A 110 20.67 12.69 -17.05
CA ALA A 110 20.27 12.57 -18.44
C ALA A 110 18.78 12.89 -18.63
N PHE A 111 18.15 13.68 -17.77
CA PHE A 111 16.75 14.08 -17.89
C PHE A 111 16.62 15.60 -17.91
N HIS A 112 15.64 16.12 -18.66
CA HIS A 112 15.37 17.55 -18.73
C HIS A 112 14.08 17.83 -17.96
N ALA A 113 14.19 18.41 -16.77
CA ALA A 113 13.02 18.58 -15.87
C ALA A 113 11.91 19.48 -16.46
N VAL A 114 12.27 20.48 -17.28
CA VAL A 114 11.28 21.37 -17.93
C VAL A 114 10.60 20.75 -19.16
N ASP A 115 11.37 20.15 -20.08
CA ASP A 115 10.83 19.52 -21.29
C ASP A 115 10.25 18.12 -21.04
N VAL A 116 10.54 17.54 -19.87
CA VAL A 116 10.12 16.21 -19.42
C VAL A 116 10.50 15.11 -20.40
N ARG A 117 11.79 15.04 -20.72
CA ARG A 117 12.36 14.07 -21.67
C ARG A 117 13.81 13.76 -21.34
N GLU A 118 14.29 12.61 -21.82
CA GLU A 118 15.71 12.27 -21.78
C GLU A 118 16.56 13.30 -22.56
N ASP A 119 17.67 13.74 -21.96
CA ASP A 119 18.62 14.72 -22.51
C ASP A 119 20.08 14.27 -22.39
N GLN A 120 20.43 13.30 -23.22
CA GLN A 120 21.80 12.82 -23.32
C GLN A 120 22.77 13.88 -23.88
N TYR A 121 22.27 14.90 -24.59
CA TYR A 121 23.14 15.92 -25.20
C TYR A 121 23.78 16.79 -24.13
N HIS A 122 22.96 17.35 -23.23
CA HIS A 122 23.48 18.17 -22.14
C HIS A 122 24.32 17.34 -21.18
N GLN A 123 23.90 16.10 -20.84
CA GLN A 123 24.73 15.20 -20.04
C GLN A 123 26.16 15.07 -20.60
N ALA A 124 26.29 14.78 -21.90
CA ALA A 124 27.58 14.68 -22.56
C ALA A 124 28.35 16.02 -22.57
N ALA A 125 27.67 17.14 -22.80
CA ALA A 125 28.30 18.47 -22.82
C ALA A 125 28.86 18.87 -21.45
N TYR A 126 28.11 18.63 -20.36
CA TYR A 126 28.56 18.87 -18.99
C TYR A 126 29.80 18.05 -18.65
N LEU A 127 29.75 16.75 -18.94
CA LEU A 127 30.87 15.84 -18.68
C LEU A 127 32.13 16.21 -19.47
N LEU A 128 31.98 16.67 -20.72
CA LEU A 128 33.13 17.14 -21.50
C LEU A 128 33.78 18.37 -20.88
N GLY A 129 32.99 19.35 -20.42
CA GLY A 129 33.53 20.53 -19.72
C GLY A 129 34.24 20.17 -18.42
N GLN A 130 33.61 19.34 -17.60
CA GLN A 130 34.17 18.85 -16.33
C GLN A 130 35.49 18.08 -16.56
N TRP A 131 35.51 17.11 -17.47
CA TRP A 131 36.73 16.36 -17.78
C TRP A 131 37.84 17.20 -18.42
N GLN A 132 37.48 18.22 -19.20
CA GLN A 132 38.45 19.16 -19.75
C GLN A 132 39.18 19.91 -18.62
N GLU A 133 38.45 20.42 -17.62
CA GLU A 133 39.06 21.10 -16.47
C GLU A 133 39.92 20.15 -15.63
N ILE A 134 39.48 18.91 -15.42
CA ILE A 134 40.27 17.87 -14.75
C ILE A 134 41.62 17.69 -15.46
N TYR A 135 41.61 17.54 -16.79
CA TYR A 135 42.82 17.34 -17.58
C TYR A 135 43.72 18.60 -17.56
N GLN A 136 43.13 19.78 -17.69
CA GLN A 136 43.87 21.06 -17.68
C GLN A 136 44.48 21.37 -16.30
N ASN A 137 43.93 20.86 -15.21
CA ASN A 137 44.46 21.04 -13.85
C ASN A 137 45.39 19.91 -13.40
N THR A 138 45.73 18.97 -14.29
CA THR A 138 46.84 18.03 -14.03
C THR A 138 48.19 18.75 -13.95
N GLN A 139 49.17 18.11 -13.34
CA GLN A 139 50.49 18.70 -13.13
C GLN A 139 51.14 19.14 -14.45
N GLY A 140 51.78 20.32 -14.43
CA GLY A 140 52.58 20.83 -15.55
C GLY A 140 51.80 21.52 -16.68
N LYS A 141 50.53 21.87 -16.47
CA LYS A 141 49.66 22.49 -17.49
C LYS A 141 49.42 24.00 -17.32
N GLY A 142 50.01 24.61 -16.29
CA GLY A 142 49.93 26.06 -16.05
C GLY A 142 48.66 26.54 -15.34
N LEU A 143 47.87 25.63 -14.77
CA LEU A 143 46.79 25.91 -13.81
C LEU A 143 47.20 25.46 -12.39
N ALA A 144 46.25 25.16 -11.49
CA ALA A 144 46.53 24.76 -10.11
C ALA A 144 47.43 23.53 -10.00
N GLY A 145 47.34 22.61 -10.98
CA GLY A 145 48.28 21.49 -11.12
C GLY A 145 48.12 20.38 -10.07
N ASN A 146 46.99 20.35 -9.36
CA ASN A 146 46.71 19.46 -8.24
C ASN A 146 45.65 18.38 -8.54
N SER A 147 45.16 18.26 -9.78
CA SER A 147 44.16 17.25 -10.13
C SER A 147 44.76 15.85 -10.28
N LEU A 148 44.15 14.86 -9.63
CA LEU A 148 44.42 13.42 -9.80
C LEU A 148 43.44 12.71 -10.74
N GLY A 149 42.40 13.40 -11.22
CA GLY A 149 41.31 12.81 -11.99
C GLY A 149 39.98 12.81 -11.24
N GLY A 150 39.08 11.92 -11.66
CA GLY A 150 37.84 11.69 -10.94
C GLY A 150 36.99 10.53 -11.46
N LEU A 151 35.85 10.31 -10.81
CA LEU A 151 34.87 9.27 -11.13
C LEU A 151 33.55 9.93 -11.54
N THR A 152 33.13 9.73 -12.79
CA THR A 152 31.83 10.20 -13.27
C THR A 152 30.71 9.43 -12.57
N PHE A 153 29.82 10.17 -11.91
CA PHE A 153 28.58 9.66 -11.35
C PHE A 153 27.50 9.68 -12.43
N GLN A 154 26.99 8.54 -12.91
CA GLN A 154 27.40 7.16 -12.56
C GLN A 154 27.37 6.22 -13.77
N TRP A 155 27.87 4.99 -13.61
CA TRP A 155 27.99 4.03 -14.71
C TRP A 155 26.65 3.67 -15.35
N SER A 156 25.65 3.35 -14.53
CA SER A 156 24.30 3.01 -14.95
C SER A 156 23.27 3.75 -14.10
N ASP A 157 22.05 3.91 -14.61
CA ASP A 157 20.95 4.54 -13.87
C ASP A 157 20.73 3.98 -12.46
N GLY A 158 20.44 4.88 -11.53
CA GLY A 158 20.18 4.57 -10.13
C GLY A 158 18.68 4.40 -9.89
N TRP A 159 18.12 3.26 -10.32
CA TRP A 159 16.73 2.93 -10.02
C TRP A 159 16.48 2.94 -8.50
N TRP A 160 15.27 3.31 -8.10
CA TRP A 160 14.80 3.34 -6.71
C TRP A 160 15.48 4.40 -5.85
N LYS A 161 15.92 5.51 -6.45
CA LYS A 161 16.46 6.66 -5.71
C LYS A 161 15.37 7.62 -5.27
N TYR A 162 14.18 7.53 -5.85
CA TYR A 162 12.99 8.21 -5.36
C TYR A 162 12.04 7.21 -4.67
N LEU A 163 11.49 7.60 -3.52
CA LEU A 163 10.62 6.80 -2.63
C LEU A 163 11.24 5.52 -2.03
N GLN A 164 12.18 4.85 -2.73
CA GLN A 164 12.94 3.66 -2.33
C GLN A 164 12.13 2.37 -2.07
N GLU A 165 10.85 2.49 -1.75
CA GLU A 165 9.94 1.38 -1.44
C GLU A 165 8.71 1.33 -2.38
N GLU A 166 8.49 2.40 -3.15
CA GLU A 166 7.39 2.56 -4.11
C GLU A 166 7.95 2.78 -5.51
N ASN A 167 7.12 2.57 -6.54
CA ASN A 167 7.49 2.75 -7.95
C ASN A 167 8.73 1.95 -8.38
N LEU A 168 8.95 0.75 -7.81
CA LEU A 168 10.17 -0.03 -8.05
C LEU A 168 10.29 -0.62 -9.47
N ASP A 169 9.24 -0.53 -10.27
CA ASP A 169 9.19 -0.95 -11.66
C ASP A 169 9.11 0.24 -12.63
N VAL A 170 9.14 1.47 -12.11
CA VAL A 170 9.08 2.71 -12.88
C VAL A 170 10.43 3.42 -12.79
N HIS A 171 10.97 3.84 -13.93
CA HIS A 171 12.12 4.74 -13.96
C HIS A 171 11.65 6.17 -13.65
N ASP A 172 11.74 6.60 -12.39
CA ASP A 172 11.04 7.80 -11.92
C ASP A 172 11.67 9.09 -12.47
N ILE A 173 10.81 10.04 -12.83
CA ILE A 173 11.16 11.35 -13.41
C ILE A 173 11.05 12.49 -12.39
N ASN A 174 10.97 12.19 -11.10
CA ASN A 174 10.91 13.18 -10.04
C ASN A 174 12.27 13.85 -9.84
N ALA A 175 12.29 15.18 -9.90
CA ALA A 175 13.43 15.98 -9.50
C ALA A 175 13.37 16.25 -7.98
N SER A 176 14.27 15.65 -7.21
CA SER A 176 14.22 15.68 -5.74
C SER A 176 14.84 16.95 -5.14
N TRP A 177 15.73 17.63 -5.87
CA TRP A 177 16.38 18.88 -5.45
C TRP A 177 16.73 19.78 -6.64
N ALA A 178 17.05 21.04 -6.34
CA ALA A 178 17.39 22.07 -7.31
C ALA A 178 18.89 22.36 -7.33
N ASN A 179 19.47 22.58 -8.50
CA ASN A 179 20.87 22.95 -8.64
C ASN A 179 21.10 24.00 -9.73
N GLY A 180 21.51 25.20 -9.29
CA GLY A 180 21.82 26.34 -10.16
C GLY A 180 22.99 26.15 -11.13
N GLY A 181 23.83 25.12 -10.94
CA GLY A 181 24.91 24.76 -11.86
C GLY A 181 24.41 24.18 -13.19
N TYR A 182 23.13 23.78 -13.26
CA TYR A 182 22.50 23.18 -14.44
C TYR A 182 21.36 24.06 -14.96
N PRO A 183 21.64 25.27 -15.52
CA PRO A 183 20.60 26.25 -15.86
C PRO A 183 19.70 25.87 -17.04
N TYR A 184 20.06 24.86 -17.86
CA TYR A 184 19.30 24.52 -19.07
C TYR A 184 17.90 23.97 -18.76
N ASP A 185 17.73 23.32 -17.61
CA ASP A 185 16.47 22.71 -17.20
C ASP A 185 16.02 23.15 -15.79
N LEU A 186 16.60 24.21 -15.25
CA LEU A 186 16.20 24.81 -13.99
C LEU A 186 15.17 25.93 -14.21
N ALA A 187 13.92 25.70 -13.81
CA ALA A 187 12.92 26.75 -13.73
C ALA A 187 12.97 27.47 -12.35
N PRO A 188 12.64 28.78 -12.28
CA PRO A 188 12.65 29.52 -11.01
C PRO A 188 11.76 28.87 -9.94
N GLY A 189 12.36 28.52 -8.79
CA GLY A 189 11.67 27.91 -7.65
C GLY A 189 11.37 26.42 -7.78
N GLU A 190 11.90 25.75 -8.80
CA GLU A 190 11.68 24.32 -9.07
C GLU A 190 12.95 23.51 -8.89
N ASN A 191 12.78 22.20 -8.73
CA ASN A 191 13.86 21.21 -8.74
C ASN A 191 14.17 20.77 -10.17
N ASN A 192 15.41 20.37 -10.42
CA ASN A 192 15.85 19.87 -11.73
C ASN A 192 16.74 18.62 -11.68
N MET A 193 17.15 18.14 -10.51
CA MET A 193 18.04 16.98 -10.41
C MET A 193 17.25 15.68 -10.30
N ASN A 194 17.26 14.88 -11.38
CA ASN A 194 16.56 13.61 -11.49
C ASN A 194 17.45 12.43 -11.06
N GLU A 195 17.35 12.04 -9.78
CA GLU A 195 18.23 11.04 -9.14
C GLU A 195 18.34 9.69 -9.85
N GLU A 196 17.30 9.24 -10.56
CA GLU A 196 17.36 7.95 -11.25
C GLU A 196 18.06 8.01 -12.61
N TRP A 197 18.37 9.20 -13.12
CA TRP A 197 18.79 9.43 -14.50
C TRP A 197 20.28 9.79 -14.66
N TRP A 198 21.10 9.61 -13.62
CA TRP A 198 22.54 9.92 -13.64
C TRP A 198 23.43 8.96 -14.46
N GLY A 199 22.89 7.85 -14.95
CA GLY A 199 23.69 6.85 -15.66
C GLY A 199 24.28 7.40 -16.97
N VAL A 200 25.54 7.08 -17.26
CA VAL A 200 26.07 7.17 -18.64
C VAL A 200 25.60 6.00 -19.51
N CYS A 201 25.01 4.97 -18.88
CA CYS A 201 24.27 3.88 -19.52
C CYS A 201 22.85 3.79 -18.95
N ALA A 202 21.85 3.73 -19.83
CA ALA A 202 20.47 3.46 -19.44
C ALA A 202 20.29 1.99 -19.07
N LYS A 203 19.45 1.70 -18.08
CA LYS A 203 19.05 0.32 -17.75
C LYS A 203 17.83 -0.10 -18.58
N GLY A 204 17.89 -1.30 -19.15
CA GLY A 204 16.74 -1.96 -19.76
C GLY A 204 15.85 -2.69 -18.76
N PRO A 205 14.77 -3.31 -19.24
CA PRO A 205 13.92 -4.17 -18.42
C PRO A 205 14.72 -5.29 -17.74
N THR A 206 14.34 -5.62 -16.51
CA THR A 206 14.90 -6.74 -15.76
C THR A 206 14.41 -8.05 -16.38
N LEU A 207 15.36 -8.87 -16.85
CA LEU A 207 15.11 -10.23 -17.34
C LEU A 207 14.70 -11.15 -16.18
N ALA A 208 14.03 -12.26 -16.48
CA ALA A 208 13.63 -13.27 -15.49
C ALA A 208 14.80 -13.84 -14.65
N SER A 209 16.05 -13.67 -15.10
CA SER A 209 17.27 -14.02 -14.35
C SER A 209 17.70 -12.98 -13.31
N GLY A 210 17.02 -11.84 -13.22
CA GLY A 210 17.39 -10.72 -12.34
C GLY A 210 18.48 -9.80 -12.93
N HIS A 211 18.87 -10.00 -14.20
CA HIS A 211 19.82 -9.14 -14.91
C HIS A 211 19.12 -8.19 -15.86
N PHE A 212 19.74 -7.06 -16.20
CA PHE A 212 19.24 -6.12 -17.21
C PHE A 212 20.33 -5.81 -18.23
N GLN A 213 19.91 -5.49 -19.44
CA GLN A 213 20.81 -4.99 -20.48
C GLN A 213 21.11 -3.50 -20.21
N LEU A 214 22.36 -3.07 -20.46
CA LEU A 214 22.74 -1.66 -20.42
C LEU A 214 22.84 -1.09 -21.82
N TYR A 215 22.33 0.14 -21.99
CA TYR A 215 22.37 0.90 -23.25
C TYR A 215 23.23 2.15 -23.08
N PRO A 216 24.40 2.23 -23.71
CA PRO A 216 25.27 3.39 -23.60
C PRO A 216 24.59 4.68 -24.12
N ARG A 217 24.70 5.77 -23.36
CA ARG A 217 24.25 7.12 -23.76
C ARG A 217 25.35 7.87 -24.51
N ALA A 218 25.02 9.02 -25.07
CA ALA A 218 25.99 9.94 -25.68
C ALA A 218 27.20 10.21 -24.77
N ALA A 219 26.96 10.38 -23.46
CA ALA A 219 28.01 10.56 -22.45
C ALA A 219 29.03 9.42 -22.42
N TYR A 220 28.59 8.15 -22.53
CA TYR A 220 29.50 7.00 -22.54
C TYR A 220 30.52 7.11 -23.70
N TYR A 221 30.05 7.40 -24.91
CA TYR A 221 30.95 7.52 -26.06
C TYR A 221 31.82 8.78 -25.97
N ALA A 222 31.31 9.88 -25.40
CA ALA A 222 32.11 11.06 -25.14
C ALA A 222 33.28 10.73 -24.19
N LEU A 223 33.00 10.02 -23.09
CA LEU A 223 34.03 9.56 -22.14
C LEU A 223 35.01 8.56 -22.76
N GLN A 224 34.56 7.72 -23.70
CA GLN A 224 35.45 6.85 -24.47
C GLN A 224 36.47 7.67 -25.27
N GLU A 225 36.04 8.77 -25.90
CA GLU A 225 36.93 9.67 -26.65
C GLU A 225 37.83 10.50 -25.72
N VAL A 226 37.32 10.99 -24.58
CA VAL A 226 38.11 11.70 -23.56
C VAL A 226 39.32 10.86 -23.14
N ASN A 227 39.09 9.59 -22.77
CA ASN A 227 40.12 8.70 -22.26
C ASN A 227 41.11 8.17 -23.31
N ARG A 228 41.03 8.62 -24.57
CA ARG A 228 42.07 8.33 -25.59
C ARG A 228 43.30 9.21 -25.44
N LEU A 229 43.20 10.33 -24.74
CA LEU A 229 44.33 11.21 -24.46
C LEU A 229 44.92 10.86 -23.09
N ASP A 230 46.22 10.57 -23.04
CA ASP A 230 46.95 10.51 -21.77
C ASP A 230 47.33 11.94 -21.32
N PRO A 231 46.77 12.47 -20.22
CA PRO A 231 47.08 13.81 -19.75
C PRO A 231 48.50 13.95 -19.19
N TYR A 232 49.15 12.85 -18.81
CA TYR A 232 50.50 12.84 -18.23
C TYR A 232 51.60 12.52 -19.25
N ALA A 233 51.24 12.16 -20.49
CA ALA A 233 52.21 12.01 -21.57
C ALA A 233 53.01 13.30 -21.77
N GLY A 234 54.33 13.17 -22.01
CA GLY A 234 55.22 14.33 -22.17
C GLY A 234 54.86 15.26 -23.35
N SER A 235 54.06 14.79 -24.30
CA SER A 235 53.51 15.57 -25.42
C SER A 235 52.16 16.23 -25.12
N SER A 236 51.57 16.00 -23.95
CA SER A 236 50.25 16.50 -23.57
C SER A 236 50.40 17.84 -22.84
N ASP A 237 50.29 18.94 -23.57
CA ASP A 237 50.21 20.29 -23.02
C ASP A 237 48.76 20.81 -23.04
N ARG A 238 48.53 22.01 -22.48
CA ARG A 238 47.18 22.61 -22.41
C ARG A 238 46.56 22.77 -23.80
N ALA A 239 47.34 23.20 -24.79
CA ALA A 239 46.86 23.37 -26.16
C ALA A 239 46.46 22.04 -26.83
N THR A 240 47.14 20.95 -26.48
CA THR A 240 46.82 19.60 -26.94
C THR A 240 45.53 19.09 -26.31
N ILE A 241 45.35 19.32 -25.01
CA ILE A 241 44.08 19.02 -24.31
C ILE A 241 42.93 19.81 -24.95
N ASP A 242 43.07 21.12 -25.13
CA ASP A 242 42.02 21.95 -25.73
C ASP A 242 41.64 21.48 -27.14
N ARG A 243 42.62 21.12 -27.96
CA ARG A 243 42.38 20.60 -29.32
C ARG A 243 41.68 19.24 -29.30
N HIS A 244 42.05 18.36 -28.36
CA HIS A 244 41.44 17.03 -28.22
C HIS A 244 39.96 17.15 -27.86
N PHE A 245 39.64 17.89 -26.80
CA PHE A 245 38.27 18.08 -26.35
C PHE A 245 37.40 18.83 -27.37
N ALA A 246 37.95 19.83 -28.07
CA ALA A 246 37.24 20.51 -29.15
C ALA A 246 36.89 19.59 -30.35
N GLY A 247 37.58 18.45 -30.48
CA GLY A 247 37.28 17.43 -31.49
C GLY A 247 36.12 16.49 -31.12
N ILE A 248 35.66 16.49 -29.86
CA ILE A 248 34.59 15.61 -29.38
C ILE A 248 33.26 16.35 -29.48
N SER A 249 32.36 15.88 -30.36
CA SER A 249 31.04 16.48 -30.56
C SER A 249 29.95 15.70 -29.80
N PRO A 250 29.25 16.32 -28.82
CA PRO A 250 28.10 15.70 -28.18
C PRO A 250 27.02 15.21 -29.16
N MET A 251 26.76 15.97 -30.22
CA MET A 251 25.79 15.57 -31.26
C MET A 251 26.22 14.33 -32.04
N ALA A 252 27.51 14.17 -32.33
CA ALA A 252 28.02 12.97 -32.97
C ALA A 252 27.89 11.75 -32.04
N MET A 253 28.19 11.92 -30.75
CA MET A 253 28.02 10.87 -29.74
C MET A 253 26.56 10.49 -29.54
N LEU A 254 25.65 11.46 -29.57
CA LEU A 254 24.21 11.21 -29.54
C LEU A 254 23.74 10.39 -30.74
N SER A 255 24.27 10.69 -31.93
CA SER A 255 23.94 9.92 -33.14
C SER A 255 24.42 8.48 -33.05
N ARG A 256 25.59 8.25 -32.44
CA ARG A 256 26.13 6.90 -32.18
C ARG A 256 25.30 6.15 -31.14
N ALA A 257 24.97 6.79 -30.02
CA ALA A 257 24.10 6.20 -28.99
C ALA A 257 22.72 5.85 -29.54
N ARG A 258 22.14 6.69 -30.42
CA ARG A 258 20.88 6.38 -31.10
C ARG A 258 21.00 5.20 -32.05
N GLY A 259 22.13 5.06 -32.76
CA GLY A 259 22.40 3.89 -33.59
C GLY A 259 22.41 2.59 -32.79
N ASP A 260 23.15 2.57 -31.68
CA ASP A 260 23.26 1.39 -30.82
C ASP A 260 21.95 1.10 -30.04
N LYS A 261 21.13 2.13 -29.78
CA LYS A 261 19.78 2.00 -29.17
C LYS A 261 18.70 1.63 -30.19
N ALA A 262 18.87 1.91 -31.48
CA ALA A 262 17.85 1.69 -32.52
C ALA A 262 17.54 0.20 -32.75
N ASP A 263 18.47 -0.69 -32.46
CA ASP A 263 18.25 -2.15 -32.52
C ASP A 263 17.26 -2.64 -31.43
N LEU A 264 16.96 -1.82 -30.41
CA LEU A 264 16.00 -2.13 -29.34
C LEU A 264 14.77 -1.20 -29.31
N ALA A 265 14.91 0.05 -29.78
CA ALA A 265 13.86 1.08 -29.70
C ALA A 265 12.55 0.70 -30.42
N ALA A 266 12.55 -0.31 -31.29
CA ALA A 266 11.34 -0.85 -31.92
C ALA A 266 10.34 -1.50 -30.92
N GLU A 267 10.80 -1.86 -29.71
CA GLU A 267 9.97 -2.41 -28.63
C GLU A 267 9.57 -1.35 -27.58
N ASP A 268 10.48 -0.44 -27.18
CA ASP A 268 10.25 0.51 -26.08
C ASP A 268 9.58 1.85 -26.46
N THR A 269 9.62 2.29 -27.74
CA THR A 269 9.04 3.60 -28.14
C THR A 269 7.59 3.54 -28.63
N ARG A 270 6.89 2.42 -28.44
CA ARG A 270 5.49 2.35 -28.85
C ARG A 270 4.64 3.14 -27.86
N ARG A 271 4.09 4.27 -28.31
CA ARG A 271 3.03 5.02 -27.61
C ARG A 271 1.84 4.15 -27.19
N PHE A 272 1.73 2.95 -27.78
CA PHE A 272 0.76 1.92 -27.43
C PHE A 272 1.39 0.53 -27.58
N ARG A 273 1.34 -0.29 -26.54
CA ARG A 273 1.81 -1.69 -26.55
C ARG A 273 0.81 -2.61 -25.87
N VAL A 274 0.81 -3.88 -26.28
CA VAL A 274 0.29 -4.97 -25.43
C VAL A 274 1.34 -5.19 -24.36
N SER A 275 1.01 -4.87 -23.11
CA SER A 275 1.94 -4.94 -21.98
C SER A 275 1.90 -6.29 -21.27
N GLY A 276 0.84 -7.08 -21.45
CA GLY A 276 0.75 -8.41 -20.86
C GLY A 276 -0.36 -9.29 -21.43
N LEU A 277 -0.19 -10.60 -21.27
CA LEU A 277 -1.21 -11.60 -21.57
C LEU A 277 -1.35 -12.55 -20.38
N ARG A 278 -2.60 -12.78 -19.94
CA ARG A 278 -2.89 -13.78 -18.91
C ARG A 278 -3.91 -14.80 -19.35
N MET A 279 -3.76 -16.02 -18.85
CA MET A 279 -4.69 -17.12 -19.11
C MET A 279 -4.93 -17.88 -17.81
N LYS A 280 -6.19 -18.13 -17.44
CA LYS A 280 -6.58 -19.08 -16.39
C LYS A 280 -7.33 -20.22 -17.05
N LEU A 281 -6.69 -21.38 -17.10
CA LEU A 281 -7.27 -22.62 -17.61
C LEU A 281 -7.39 -23.59 -16.45
N GLU A 282 -8.61 -23.99 -16.10
CA GLU A 282 -8.85 -24.86 -14.94
C GLU A 282 -9.79 -26.01 -15.30
N THR A 283 -9.59 -27.15 -14.63
CA THR A 283 -10.56 -28.25 -14.62
C THR A 283 -11.06 -28.44 -13.21
N ILE A 284 -12.36 -28.60 -13.04
CA ILE A 284 -13.00 -28.64 -11.72
C ILE A 284 -13.80 -29.92 -11.62
N SER A 285 -13.47 -30.76 -10.64
CA SER A 285 -14.23 -31.97 -10.31
C SER A 285 -14.82 -31.83 -8.92
N THR A 286 -16.14 -31.94 -8.80
CA THR A 286 -16.84 -31.86 -7.51
C THR A 286 -17.64 -33.10 -7.19
N GLY A 287 -17.84 -33.34 -5.89
CA GLY A 287 -18.66 -34.44 -5.41
C GLY A 287 -19.00 -34.30 -3.94
N GLY A 288 -19.86 -35.21 -3.46
CA GLY A 288 -20.31 -35.15 -2.08
C GLY A 288 -21.37 -36.18 -1.75
N LYS A 289 -21.72 -36.27 -0.47
CA LYS A 289 -22.76 -37.15 0.08
C LYS A 289 -23.66 -36.35 1.02
N ARG A 290 -24.97 -36.61 0.95
CA ARG A 290 -26.00 -35.91 1.73
C ARG A 290 -25.93 -34.40 1.51
N ILE A 291 -25.97 -34.03 0.24
CA ILE A 291 -25.99 -32.64 -0.19
C ILE A 291 -27.09 -32.45 -1.21
N GLN A 292 -27.63 -31.23 -1.27
CA GLN A 292 -28.70 -30.88 -2.19
C GLN A 292 -28.22 -30.84 -3.65
N THR A 293 -26.91 -30.65 -3.89
CA THR A 293 -26.30 -30.59 -5.22
C THR A 293 -26.59 -31.87 -6.04
N PRO A 294 -27.24 -31.74 -7.21
CA PRO A 294 -27.56 -32.85 -8.11
C PRO A 294 -26.34 -33.67 -8.58
N SER A 295 -26.55 -34.92 -9.03
CA SER A 295 -25.47 -35.73 -9.66
C SER A 295 -25.19 -35.38 -11.12
N SER A 296 -26.06 -34.60 -11.74
CA SER A 296 -26.01 -34.17 -13.14
C SER A 296 -26.77 -32.85 -13.26
N PRO A 297 -26.54 -32.04 -14.31
CA PRO A 297 -27.30 -30.82 -14.53
C PRO A 297 -28.81 -31.08 -14.47
N ASP A 298 -29.53 -30.24 -13.73
CA ASP A 298 -30.98 -30.30 -13.51
C ASP A 298 -31.56 -28.91 -13.78
N GLU A 299 -32.54 -28.80 -14.69
CA GLU A 299 -33.13 -27.53 -15.10
C GLU A 299 -34.02 -26.90 -14.01
N ASP A 300 -34.52 -27.74 -13.09
CA ASP A 300 -35.39 -27.36 -11.98
C ASP A 300 -34.57 -26.90 -10.75
N TYR A 301 -33.29 -27.30 -10.66
CA TYR A 301 -32.40 -26.88 -9.57
C TYR A 301 -31.74 -25.54 -9.88
N THR A 302 -32.09 -24.48 -9.15
CA THR A 302 -31.58 -23.11 -9.36
C THR A 302 -30.32 -22.77 -8.56
N GLY A 303 -29.98 -23.55 -7.55
CA GLY A 303 -28.82 -23.30 -6.66
C GLY A 303 -27.46 -23.61 -7.29
N TYR A 304 -26.40 -23.21 -6.60
CA TYR A 304 -25.03 -23.55 -6.93
C TYR A 304 -24.38 -24.41 -5.81
N PRO A 305 -23.46 -25.33 -6.16
CA PRO A 305 -23.12 -25.80 -7.50
C PRO A 305 -24.31 -26.45 -8.24
N ARG A 306 -24.43 -26.29 -9.56
CA ARG A 306 -25.56 -26.83 -10.35
C ARG A 306 -25.57 -28.35 -10.43
N PHE A 307 -24.39 -28.97 -10.37
CA PHE A 307 -24.22 -30.41 -10.44
C PHE A 307 -22.88 -30.85 -9.84
N ARG A 308 -22.78 -32.13 -9.49
CA ARG A 308 -21.52 -32.81 -9.17
C ARG A 308 -20.93 -33.43 -10.42
N GLY A 309 -19.61 -33.39 -10.57
CA GLY A 309 -18.93 -33.98 -11.71
C GLY A 309 -17.82 -33.07 -12.23
N PHE A 310 -17.50 -33.18 -13.51
CA PHE A 310 -16.40 -32.45 -14.17
C PHE A 310 -16.91 -31.24 -14.94
N ASP A 311 -16.18 -30.13 -14.85
CA ASP A 311 -16.36 -28.90 -15.62
C ASP A 311 -14.99 -28.22 -15.84
N ARG A 312 -14.96 -27.09 -16.55
CA ARG A 312 -13.73 -26.35 -16.89
C ARG A 312 -13.91 -24.83 -16.83
N LEU A 313 -12.82 -24.10 -16.59
CA LEU A 313 -12.76 -22.64 -16.70
C LEU A 313 -11.79 -22.23 -17.80
N GLU A 314 -12.19 -21.26 -18.62
CA GLU A 314 -11.34 -20.61 -19.62
C GLU A 314 -11.51 -19.08 -19.51
N SER A 315 -10.50 -18.41 -18.98
CA SER A 315 -10.50 -16.95 -18.77
C SER A 315 -9.19 -16.36 -19.28
N PHE A 316 -9.28 -15.32 -20.09
CA PHE A 316 -8.14 -14.68 -20.75
C PHE A 316 -8.11 -13.20 -20.41
N PHE A 317 -6.92 -12.64 -20.19
CA PHE A 317 -6.75 -11.21 -19.97
C PHE A 317 -5.73 -10.66 -20.94
N VAL A 318 -6.00 -9.49 -21.51
CA VAL A 318 -5.07 -8.75 -22.36
C VAL A 318 -4.87 -7.38 -21.75
N ASP A 319 -3.62 -7.09 -21.41
CA ASP A 319 -3.22 -5.84 -20.79
C ASP A 319 -2.57 -4.94 -21.86
N PHE A 320 -3.02 -3.69 -21.92
CA PHE A 320 -2.56 -2.67 -22.84
C PHE A 320 -1.97 -1.51 -22.04
N GLU A 321 -0.90 -0.94 -22.56
CA GLU A 321 -0.30 0.27 -22.03
C GLU A 321 -0.13 1.30 -23.13
N ALA A 322 -0.49 2.55 -22.82
CA ALA A 322 -0.33 3.69 -23.69
C ALA A 322 0.45 4.80 -22.98
N GLN A 323 1.52 5.28 -23.61
CA GLN A 323 2.32 6.41 -23.12
C GLN A 323 2.37 7.50 -24.20
N PRO A 324 1.30 8.32 -24.33
CA PRO A 324 1.23 9.36 -25.36
C PRO A 324 2.30 10.46 -25.18
N ALA A 325 2.76 10.68 -23.95
CA ALA A 325 3.83 11.62 -23.58
C ALA A 325 4.65 11.04 -22.42
N GLY A 326 5.89 11.49 -22.22
CA GLY A 326 6.81 10.96 -21.19
C GLY A 326 6.29 11.07 -19.75
N ASN A 327 5.31 11.94 -19.52
CA ASN A 327 4.69 12.21 -18.23
C ASN A 327 3.24 11.73 -18.10
N MET A 328 2.74 10.94 -19.05
CA MET A 328 1.39 10.40 -19.01
C MET A 328 1.39 8.93 -19.42
N THR A 329 0.83 8.09 -18.56
CA THR A 329 0.70 6.64 -18.78
C THR A 329 -0.75 6.23 -18.57
N GLY A 330 -1.31 5.44 -19.47
CA GLY A 330 -2.61 4.81 -19.31
C GLY A 330 -2.50 3.29 -19.45
N GLN A 331 -3.16 2.55 -18.58
CA GLN A 331 -3.23 1.10 -18.63
C GLN A 331 -4.68 0.62 -18.70
N LEU A 332 -4.92 -0.40 -19.51
CA LEU A 332 -6.23 -1.01 -19.69
C LEU A 332 -6.07 -2.53 -19.70
N SER A 333 -6.82 -3.20 -18.84
CA SER A 333 -6.92 -4.65 -18.80
C SER A 333 -8.30 -5.09 -19.27
N LEU A 334 -8.35 -5.95 -20.27
CA LEU A 334 -9.60 -6.58 -20.74
C LEU A 334 -9.63 -8.04 -20.32
N ASN A 335 -10.77 -8.51 -19.79
CA ASN A 335 -11.03 -9.92 -19.56
C ASN A 335 -11.98 -10.49 -20.62
N ILE A 336 -11.68 -11.68 -21.11
CA ILE A 336 -12.41 -12.39 -22.15
C ILE A 336 -12.71 -13.81 -21.64
N LEU A 337 -13.98 -14.21 -21.68
CA LEU A 337 -14.46 -15.48 -21.13
C LEU A 337 -14.76 -16.52 -22.23
N GLY A 338 -14.20 -17.72 -22.04
CA GLY A 338 -14.54 -18.94 -22.75
C GLY A 338 -15.66 -19.71 -22.02
N ASN A 339 -15.36 -20.91 -21.53
CA ASN A 339 -16.24 -21.69 -20.65
C ASN A 339 -16.20 -21.18 -19.21
N VAL A 340 -17.36 -21.01 -18.57
CA VAL A 340 -17.49 -20.66 -17.15
C VAL A 340 -18.15 -21.84 -16.42
N PRO A 341 -17.53 -22.36 -15.33
CA PRO A 341 -18.02 -23.56 -14.68
C PRO A 341 -19.20 -23.29 -13.74
N GLU A 342 -20.13 -24.23 -13.67
CA GLU A 342 -21.33 -24.18 -12.81
C GLU A 342 -21.27 -25.15 -11.61
N ASN A 343 -20.26 -26.02 -11.59
CA ASN A 343 -20.01 -26.99 -10.54
C ASN A 343 -19.06 -26.61 -9.37
N PRO A 344 -18.41 -25.41 -9.28
CA PRO A 344 -17.55 -25.09 -8.14
C PRO A 344 -18.30 -24.98 -6.82
N ILE A 345 -17.70 -25.48 -5.73
CA ILE A 345 -18.22 -25.37 -4.35
C ILE A 345 -18.16 -23.93 -3.83
N ASP A 346 -17.06 -23.24 -4.14
CA ASP A 346 -16.94 -21.81 -3.93
C ASP A 346 -17.61 -21.13 -5.14
N GLU A 347 -18.90 -20.81 -5.00
CA GLU A 347 -19.79 -20.41 -6.09
C GLU A 347 -19.63 -18.97 -6.58
N THR A 348 -19.02 -18.08 -5.79
CA THR A 348 -18.74 -16.70 -6.17
C THR A 348 -17.26 -16.49 -6.54
N PHE A 349 -17.04 -15.99 -7.76
CA PHE A 349 -15.73 -15.71 -8.35
C PHE A 349 -15.92 -14.84 -9.60
N TYR A 350 -14.90 -14.09 -10.01
CA TYR A 350 -15.02 -13.04 -11.03
C TYR A 350 -15.64 -13.48 -12.37
N GLU A 351 -15.31 -14.68 -12.85
CA GLU A 351 -15.79 -15.19 -14.13
C GLU A 351 -17.26 -15.64 -14.12
N ASN A 352 -17.88 -15.79 -12.94
CA ASN A 352 -19.25 -16.28 -12.82
C ASN A 352 -20.33 -15.31 -13.36
N ARG A 353 -19.96 -14.07 -13.70
CA ARG A 353 -20.85 -13.05 -14.29
C ARG A 353 -21.46 -13.41 -15.64
N GLU A 354 -20.90 -14.41 -16.33
CA GLU A 354 -21.49 -14.93 -17.58
C GLU A 354 -22.50 -16.06 -17.35
N ARG A 355 -22.66 -16.53 -16.11
CA ARG A 355 -23.59 -17.63 -15.82
C ARG A 355 -25.02 -17.27 -16.28
N PRO A 356 -25.76 -18.23 -16.85
CA PRO A 356 -27.08 -17.95 -17.38
C PRO A 356 -28.05 -17.46 -16.28
N VAL A 357 -28.75 -16.37 -16.53
CA VAL A 357 -29.78 -15.83 -15.63
C VAL A 357 -31.15 -16.08 -16.25
N LYS A 358 -32.08 -16.63 -15.47
CA LYS A 358 -33.50 -16.74 -15.87
C LYS A 358 -34.18 -15.40 -15.56
N VAL A 359 -34.69 -14.73 -16.58
CA VAL A 359 -35.48 -13.49 -16.46
C VAL A 359 -36.92 -13.75 -16.86
N LEU A 360 -37.87 -13.07 -16.24
CA LEU A 360 -39.28 -13.19 -16.62
C LEU A 360 -39.57 -12.28 -17.82
N GLY A 361 -39.69 -12.87 -19.01
CA GLY A 361 -40.09 -12.20 -20.24
C GLY A 361 -41.62 -12.12 -20.42
N GLN A 362 -42.07 -11.46 -21.49
CA GLN A 362 -43.50 -11.34 -21.82
C GLN A 362 -44.18 -12.68 -22.11
N ASN A 363 -43.40 -13.72 -22.42
CA ASN A 363 -43.88 -15.07 -22.78
C ASN A 363 -43.52 -16.15 -21.74
N GLY A 364 -43.05 -15.76 -20.55
CA GLY A 364 -42.57 -16.67 -19.51
C GLY A 364 -41.08 -16.49 -19.20
N TRP A 365 -40.49 -17.43 -18.46
CA TRP A 365 -39.07 -17.38 -18.11
C TRP A 365 -38.19 -17.58 -19.35
N GLU A 366 -37.30 -16.63 -19.62
CA GLU A 366 -36.29 -16.67 -20.67
C GLU A 366 -34.89 -16.72 -20.03
N THR A 367 -33.99 -17.54 -20.56
CA THR A 367 -32.60 -17.61 -20.09
C THR A 367 -31.74 -16.69 -20.94
N ILE A 368 -31.12 -15.69 -20.30
CA ILE A 368 -30.11 -14.83 -20.93
C ILE A 368 -28.73 -15.42 -20.62
N SER A 369 -27.92 -15.63 -21.65
CA SER A 369 -26.52 -16.05 -21.54
C SER A 369 -25.62 -15.24 -22.48
N GLY A 370 -24.31 -15.19 -22.20
CA GLY A 370 -23.31 -14.60 -23.10
C GLY A 370 -23.26 -13.07 -23.18
N THR A 371 -23.91 -12.33 -22.27
CA THR A 371 -23.96 -10.85 -22.30
C THR A 371 -22.65 -10.16 -21.89
N GLU A 372 -21.84 -10.77 -21.02
CA GLU A 372 -20.63 -10.15 -20.45
C GLU A 372 -19.33 -10.92 -20.75
N ARG A 373 -19.24 -11.57 -21.92
CA ARG A 373 -18.06 -12.35 -22.34
C ARG A 373 -16.78 -11.52 -22.47
N VAL A 374 -16.90 -10.21 -22.69
CA VAL A 374 -15.77 -9.28 -22.68
C VAL A 374 -16.10 -8.15 -21.71
N SER A 375 -15.21 -7.90 -20.76
CA SER A 375 -15.35 -6.81 -19.80
C SER A 375 -14.03 -6.11 -19.55
N VAL A 376 -14.08 -4.83 -19.19
CA VAL A 376 -12.92 -4.13 -18.66
C VAL A 376 -12.64 -4.70 -17.27
N TYR A 377 -11.47 -5.30 -17.07
CA TYR A 377 -11.08 -5.86 -15.77
C TYR A 377 -10.54 -4.79 -14.82
N ARG A 378 -9.69 -3.90 -15.34
CA ARG A 378 -9.04 -2.82 -14.59
C ARG A 378 -8.59 -1.74 -15.57
N ALA A 379 -8.58 -0.49 -15.13
CA ALA A 379 -7.95 0.59 -15.87
C ALA A 379 -7.28 1.58 -14.91
N SER A 380 -6.21 2.22 -15.36
CA SER A 380 -5.57 3.32 -14.64
C SER A 380 -5.01 4.37 -15.59
N VAL A 381 -4.89 5.60 -15.10
CA VAL A 381 -4.24 6.71 -15.80
C VAL A 381 -3.39 7.47 -14.79
N SER A 382 -2.12 7.64 -15.08
CA SER A 382 -1.22 8.54 -14.35
C SER A 382 -0.81 9.69 -15.26
N TRP A 383 -0.91 10.92 -14.76
CA TRP A 383 -0.44 12.11 -15.47
C TRP A 383 0.29 13.05 -14.51
N LYS A 384 1.62 13.09 -14.63
CA LYS A 384 2.51 14.00 -13.91
C LYS A 384 2.58 15.33 -14.66
N HIS A 385 1.79 16.31 -14.26
CA HIS A 385 1.82 17.66 -14.82
C HIS A 385 2.61 18.61 -13.91
N ARG A 386 3.03 19.74 -14.49
CA ARG A 386 3.79 20.76 -13.79
C ARG A 386 3.08 21.31 -12.54
N ASP A 387 1.75 21.45 -12.63
CA ASP A 387 0.91 22.08 -11.61
C ASP A 387 0.07 21.06 -10.80
N PHE A 388 0.04 19.78 -11.22
CA PHE A 388 -0.70 18.72 -10.54
C PHE A 388 -0.20 17.34 -10.94
N ASP A 389 -0.43 16.34 -10.10
CA ASP A 389 -0.46 14.93 -10.50
C ASP A 389 -1.91 14.46 -10.53
N LEU A 390 -2.27 13.67 -11.54
CA LEU A 390 -3.59 13.06 -11.66
C LEU A 390 -3.44 11.54 -11.73
N GLU A 391 -4.10 10.85 -10.81
CA GLU A 391 -4.21 9.40 -10.79
C GLU A 391 -5.67 9.01 -10.97
N GLY A 392 -6.01 8.33 -12.06
CA GLY A 392 -7.33 7.75 -12.31
C GLY A 392 -7.29 6.23 -12.13
N PHE A 393 -8.34 5.67 -11.54
CA PHE A 393 -8.43 4.24 -11.26
C PHE A 393 -9.84 3.68 -11.49
N TYR A 394 -9.91 2.47 -12.03
CA TYR A 394 -11.10 1.61 -12.11
C TYR A 394 -10.69 0.20 -11.70
N ARG A 395 -11.28 -0.33 -10.63
CA ARG A 395 -10.84 -1.56 -9.95
C ARG A 395 -9.35 -1.51 -9.58
N GLY A 396 -8.84 -0.31 -9.31
CA GLY A 396 -7.42 -0.02 -9.05
C GLY A 396 -7.23 0.55 -7.65
N GLN A 397 -6.33 -0.06 -6.89
CA GLN A 397 -6.05 0.27 -5.48
C GLN A 397 -5.66 1.74 -5.25
N HIS A 398 -6.08 2.30 -4.11
CA HIS A 398 -5.57 3.57 -3.60
C HIS A 398 -5.51 3.55 -2.06
N TYR A 399 -4.65 4.41 -1.51
CA TYR A 399 -4.43 4.50 -0.06
C TYR A 399 -5.34 5.54 0.61
N HIS A 400 -5.37 5.52 1.93
CA HIS A 400 -6.13 6.47 2.76
C HIS A 400 -5.34 7.75 3.04
N TRP A 401 -6.00 8.84 3.45
CA TRP A 401 -5.33 10.10 3.84
C TRP A 401 -5.00 10.21 5.35
N GLY A 402 -5.10 9.13 6.11
CA GLY A 402 -4.93 9.14 7.58
C GLY A 402 -3.59 9.74 8.08
N TYR A 403 -2.45 9.39 7.46
CA TYR A 403 -1.14 9.97 7.80
C TYR A 403 -0.97 11.42 7.31
N GLU A 404 -1.91 11.90 6.50
CA GLU A 404 -1.92 13.22 5.88
C GLU A 404 -2.92 14.18 6.54
N GLY A 405 -3.44 13.84 7.71
CA GLY A 405 -4.32 14.69 8.51
C GLY A 405 -5.82 14.40 8.38
N ASP A 406 -6.20 13.32 7.68
CA ASP A 406 -7.58 12.82 7.73
C ASP A 406 -7.85 12.01 9.02
N PHE A 407 -7.88 12.72 10.14
CA PHE A 407 -7.98 12.15 11.49
C PHE A 407 -9.30 11.42 11.80
N PHE A 408 -10.32 11.65 10.96
CA PHE A 408 -11.63 11.01 11.05
C PHE A 408 -11.89 9.98 9.94
N GLY A 409 -10.90 9.70 9.07
CA GLY A 409 -10.97 8.62 8.08
C GLY A 409 -12.08 8.80 7.03
N LEU A 410 -12.26 10.03 6.52
CA LEU A 410 -13.23 10.30 5.46
C LEU A 410 -12.85 9.66 4.12
N TYR A 411 -11.55 9.67 3.77
CA TYR A 411 -11.02 9.01 2.59
C TYR A 411 -10.40 7.66 2.95
N ARG A 412 -11.12 6.58 2.62
CA ARG A 412 -10.82 5.22 3.05
C ARG A 412 -9.86 4.53 2.10
N GLU A 413 -9.05 3.63 2.65
CA GLU A 413 -8.20 2.76 1.84
C GLU A 413 -9.08 1.79 1.03
N ALA A 414 -8.77 1.63 -0.25
CA ALA A 414 -9.51 0.79 -1.19
C ALA A 414 -8.67 -0.40 -1.66
N ASN A 415 -8.07 -1.12 -0.71
CA ASN A 415 -7.27 -2.31 -0.95
C ASN A 415 -8.07 -3.58 -0.58
N TYR A 416 -8.90 -4.06 -1.52
CA TYR A 416 -9.83 -5.17 -1.26
C TYR A 416 -9.26 -6.57 -1.49
N GLY A 417 -8.02 -6.67 -2.01
CA GLY A 417 -7.40 -7.96 -2.33
C GLY A 417 -8.33 -8.85 -3.20
N PRO A 418 -8.51 -10.14 -2.87
CA PRO A 418 -9.33 -11.05 -3.66
C PRO A 418 -10.84 -10.77 -3.60
N ASN A 419 -11.31 -9.95 -2.64
CA ASN A 419 -12.75 -9.71 -2.46
C ASN A 419 -13.38 -9.02 -3.68
N ILE A 420 -12.62 -8.17 -4.38
CA ILE A 420 -13.08 -7.47 -5.59
C ILE A 420 -13.43 -8.45 -6.73
N ASP A 421 -12.73 -9.59 -6.79
CA ASP A 421 -13.00 -10.66 -7.75
C ASP A 421 -14.09 -11.58 -7.22
N MET A 422 -14.08 -11.90 -5.92
CA MET A 422 -15.06 -12.77 -5.27
C MET A 422 -16.50 -12.27 -5.42
N TYR A 423 -16.72 -10.97 -5.23
CA TYR A 423 -18.06 -10.35 -5.35
C TYR A 423 -18.22 -9.48 -6.61
N ASN A 424 -17.32 -9.62 -7.59
CA ASN A 424 -17.36 -8.85 -8.83
C ASN A 424 -17.55 -7.32 -8.61
N GLY A 425 -16.86 -6.79 -7.60
CA GLY A 425 -16.98 -5.39 -7.20
C GLY A 425 -16.34 -4.44 -8.21
N ASN A 426 -17.04 -3.39 -8.62
CA ASN A 426 -16.47 -2.40 -9.54
C ASN A 426 -15.58 -1.35 -8.84
N ALA A 427 -15.76 -1.18 -7.53
CA ALA A 427 -14.97 -0.28 -6.71
C ALA A 427 -13.50 -0.75 -6.58
N PRO A 428 -12.55 0.18 -6.46
CA PRO A 428 -12.73 1.64 -6.49
C PRO A 428 -12.77 2.20 -7.92
N ILE A 429 -13.52 3.28 -8.11
CA ILE A 429 -13.63 4.03 -9.37
C ILE A 429 -13.56 5.53 -9.08
N GLY A 430 -12.58 6.20 -9.65
CA GLY A 430 -12.44 7.64 -9.50
C GLY A 430 -11.11 8.17 -9.98
N MET A 431 -10.80 9.37 -9.52
CA MET A 431 -9.53 10.03 -9.73
C MET A 431 -9.11 10.82 -8.50
N GLU A 432 -7.81 10.91 -8.29
CA GLU A 432 -7.16 11.77 -7.31
C GLU A 432 -6.28 12.79 -8.04
N LEU A 433 -6.44 14.07 -7.71
CA LEU A 433 -5.64 15.18 -8.23
C LEU A 433 -4.86 15.80 -7.07
N THR A 434 -3.55 15.67 -7.10
CA THR A 434 -2.63 16.26 -6.12
C THR A 434 -2.04 17.54 -6.71
N ALA A 435 -2.40 18.69 -6.14
CA ALA A 435 -1.93 19.97 -6.64
C ALA A 435 -0.48 20.23 -6.24
N ARG A 436 0.30 20.82 -7.14
CA ARG A 436 1.70 21.20 -6.94
C ARG A 436 1.85 22.73 -6.80
N ARG A 437 3.07 23.18 -6.53
CA ARG A 437 3.48 24.60 -6.53
C ARG A 437 2.63 25.49 -5.60
N SER A 438 1.96 26.50 -6.14
CA SER A 438 1.19 27.49 -5.37
C SER A 438 0.00 26.90 -4.62
N LEU A 439 -0.47 25.71 -5.02
CA LEU A 439 -1.55 24.97 -4.38
C LEU A 439 -1.06 23.71 -3.65
N LYS A 440 0.26 23.58 -3.41
CA LYS A 440 0.84 22.45 -2.67
C LYS A 440 0.12 22.23 -1.35
N GLY A 441 -0.25 20.96 -1.10
CA GLY A 441 -1.03 20.55 0.07
C GLY A 441 -2.52 20.35 -0.22
N LEU A 442 -3.02 20.79 -1.38
CA LEU A 442 -4.37 20.49 -1.86
C LEU A 442 -4.39 19.15 -2.62
N VAL A 443 -5.27 18.25 -2.20
CA VAL A 443 -5.57 16.99 -2.90
C VAL A 443 -7.09 16.89 -3.07
N ILE A 444 -7.56 16.53 -4.26
CA ILE A 444 -8.97 16.36 -4.58
C ILE A 444 -9.19 14.94 -5.06
N ALA A 445 -10.07 14.19 -4.40
CA ALA A 445 -10.53 12.88 -4.87
C ALA A 445 -11.98 12.98 -5.33
N MET A 446 -12.31 12.42 -6.48
CA MET A 446 -13.69 12.38 -6.98
C MET A 446 -13.95 11.14 -7.80
N GLY A 447 -15.15 10.57 -7.65
CA GLY A 447 -15.50 9.35 -8.37
C GLY A 447 -16.92 8.89 -8.07
N PRO A 448 -17.47 8.00 -8.92
CA PRO A 448 -18.77 7.40 -8.67
C PRO A 448 -18.76 6.42 -7.49
N GLU A 449 -17.63 5.80 -7.17
CA GLU A 449 -17.49 4.86 -6.05
C GLU A 449 -16.01 4.80 -5.62
N LEU A 450 -15.54 5.81 -4.87
CA LEU A 450 -14.14 5.92 -4.47
C LEU A 450 -13.67 4.74 -3.60
N TRP A 451 -14.54 4.22 -2.73
CA TRP A 451 -14.35 2.95 -2.02
C TRP A 451 -15.64 2.14 -2.12
N TRP A 452 -15.59 0.84 -1.86
CA TRP A 452 -16.76 -0.05 -1.94
C TRP A 452 -17.90 0.46 -1.05
N GLY A 453 -19.06 0.72 -1.69
CA GLY A 453 -20.24 1.28 -1.03
C GLY A 453 -20.21 2.79 -0.81
N ALA A 454 -19.25 3.51 -1.39
CA ALA A 454 -19.26 4.96 -1.42
C ALA A 454 -20.35 5.48 -2.38
N ASN A 455 -21.03 6.55 -1.96
CA ASN A 455 -21.81 7.35 -2.90
C ASN A 455 -20.88 8.03 -3.93
N PRO A 456 -21.41 8.42 -5.11
CA PRO A 456 -20.73 9.34 -6.01
C PRO A 456 -20.37 10.64 -5.28
N THR A 457 -19.07 10.91 -5.10
CA THR A 457 -18.60 11.89 -4.11
C THR A 457 -17.39 12.66 -4.62
N ILE A 458 -17.26 13.89 -4.12
CA ILE A 458 -16.04 14.70 -4.18
C ILE A 458 -15.52 14.96 -2.77
N LEU A 459 -14.23 14.73 -2.55
CA LEU A 459 -13.49 15.09 -1.36
C LEU A 459 -12.36 16.05 -1.72
N ALA A 460 -12.05 16.97 -0.81
CA ALA A 460 -10.86 17.79 -0.89
C ALA A 460 -10.16 17.83 0.47
N LYS A 461 -8.86 17.60 0.46
CA LYS A 461 -7.95 17.74 1.59
C LYS A 461 -7.04 18.92 1.34
N TYR A 462 -6.87 19.80 2.33
CA TYR A 462 -5.82 20.81 2.31
C TYR A 462 -5.01 20.73 3.60
N ARG A 463 -3.73 20.37 3.47
CA ARG A 463 -2.78 20.31 4.59
C ARG A 463 -1.72 21.40 4.45
N ARG A 464 -1.37 22.04 5.56
CA ARG A 464 -0.30 23.03 5.62
C ARG A 464 0.52 22.89 6.89
N GLU A 465 1.84 22.90 6.71
CA GLU A 465 2.81 23.06 7.79
C GLU A 465 2.87 24.54 8.19
N LEU A 466 2.65 24.82 9.46
CA LEU A 466 2.62 26.16 10.06
C LEU A 466 3.91 26.50 10.81
N GLY A 467 4.81 25.52 11.00
CA GLY A 467 6.10 25.69 11.68
C GLY A 467 5.99 25.55 13.19
N SER A 468 6.98 26.06 13.92
CA SER A 468 7.05 25.97 15.38
C SER A 468 6.54 27.24 16.05
N PHE A 469 5.77 27.12 17.13
CA PHE A 469 5.23 28.25 17.90
C PHE A 469 5.37 28.02 19.41
N GLY A 470 6.28 28.75 20.05
CA GLY A 470 6.54 28.62 21.49
C GLY A 470 6.99 27.19 21.85
N PRO A 471 6.28 26.48 22.75
CA PRO A 471 6.64 25.10 23.10
C PRO A 471 6.22 24.06 22.04
N PHE A 472 5.36 24.44 21.09
CA PHE A 472 4.84 23.58 20.02
C PHE A 472 5.82 23.54 18.85
N ARG A 473 6.24 22.33 18.46
CA ARG A 473 7.08 22.07 17.28
C ARG A 473 6.25 21.42 16.18
N ASP A 474 6.64 21.65 14.93
CA ASP A 474 6.07 21.04 13.73
C ASP A 474 4.53 21.12 13.69
N LEU A 475 3.99 22.31 13.99
CA LEU A 475 2.55 22.53 13.97
C LEU A 475 2.06 22.40 12.52
N SER A 476 1.11 21.50 12.30
CA SER A 476 0.41 21.33 11.03
C SER A 476 -1.10 21.40 11.22
N ALA A 477 -1.78 21.83 10.16
CA ALA A 477 -3.23 21.84 10.10
C ALA A 477 -3.71 21.19 8.80
N ALA A 478 -4.73 20.35 8.91
CA ALA A 478 -5.40 19.73 7.78
C ALA A 478 -6.92 19.94 7.85
N VAL A 479 -7.52 20.20 6.70
CA VAL A 479 -8.98 20.28 6.54
C VAL A 479 -9.37 19.27 5.48
N VAL A 480 -10.36 18.43 5.77
CA VAL A 480 -10.97 17.53 4.78
C VAL A 480 -12.44 17.86 4.65
N VAL A 481 -12.92 18.05 3.43
CA VAL A 481 -14.33 18.26 3.13
C VAL A 481 -14.82 17.18 2.18
N GLN A 482 -16.02 16.69 2.41
CA GLN A 482 -16.70 15.69 1.59
C GLN A 482 -18.09 16.19 1.22
N LYS A 483 -18.48 15.97 -0.03
CA LYS A 483 -19.85 16.15 -0.50
C LYS A 483 -20.26 15.02 -1.42
N ASP A 484 -21.31 14.32 -1.04
CA ASP A 484 -21.97 13.36 -1.93
C ASP A 484 -22.79 14.12 -2.98
N LEU A 485 -22.71 13.65 -4.23
CA LEU A 485 -23.29 14.27 -5.42
C LEU A 485 -24.60 13.59 -5.83
N ALA A 486 -24.74 12.29 -5.57
CA ALA A 486 -25.92 11.47 -5.83
C ALA A 486 -26.02 10.36 -4.77
N ASP A 487 -27.23 9.88 -4.48
CA ASP A 487 -27.39 8.57 -3.84
C ASP A 487 -26.94 7.47 -4.83
N GLN A 488 -26.41 6.36 -4.32
CA GLN A 488 -26.17 5.17 -5.13
C GLN A 488 -27.52 4.57 -5.59
N LYS A 489 -27.96 4.92 -6.81
CA LYS A 489 -29.27 4.50 -7.36
C LYS A 489 -29.27 3.14 -8.03
N ASN A 490 -28.11 2.66 -8.45
CA ASN A 490 -27.91 1.34 -9.04
C ASN A 490 -26.87 0.62 -8.20
N VAL A 491 -27.14 -0.63 -7.80
CA VAL A 491 -26.19 -1.54 -7.17
C VAL A 491 -25.13 -1.89 -8.22
N VAL A 492 -24.10 -1.05 -8.38
CA VAL A 492 -23.02 -1.26 -9.38
C VAL A 492 -22.00 -2.28 -8.86
N SER A 493 -21.93 -2.50 -7.55
CA SER A 493 -21.16 -3.54 -6.88
C SER A 493 -22.13 -4.33 -6.00
N SER A 494 -22.20 -5.66 -6.14
CA SER A 494 -23.08 -6.46 -5.28
C SER A 494 -22.69 -6.23 -3.81
N SER A 495 -23.69 -6.12 -2.93
CA SER A 495 -23.54 -6.26 -1.47
C SER A 495 -23.17 -5.02 -0.64
N ALA A 496 -23.13 -3.80 -1.18
CA ALA A 496 -22.99 -2.59 -0.35
C ALA A 496 -24.36 -1.97 0.00
N LEU A 497 -24.58 -1.68 1.28
CA LEU A 497 -25.79 -1.02 1.76
C LEU A 497 -25.80 0.45 1.33
N PRO A 498 -26.82 0.92 0.58
CA PRO A 498 -26.89 2.32 0.17
C PRO A 498 -26.96 3.24 1.39
N THR A 499 -26.15 4.30 1.39
CA THR A 499 -26.20 5.35 2.42
C THR A 499 -26.79 6.64 1.85
N PRO A 500 -27.56 7.42 2.62
CA PRO A 500 -28.11 8.68 2.13
C PRO A 500 -26.98 9.67 1.88
N GLN A 501 -27.14 10.56 0.90
CA GLN A 501 -26.19 11.65 0.65
C GLN A 501 -25.82 12.40 1.93
N THR A 502 -24.53 12.53 2.21
CA THR A 502 -24.02 13.30 3.36
C THR A 502 -23.07 14.41 2.93
N ARG A 503 -22.89 15.38 3.83
CA ARG A 503 -21.80 16.38 3.77
C ARG A 503 -20.98 16.30 5.04
N LYS A 504 -19.66 16.38 4.90
CA LYS A 504 -18.74 16.31 6.03
C LYS A 504 -17.64 17.35 5.91
N ALA A 505 -17.21 17.87 7.04
CA ALA A 505 -16.04 18.72 7.14
C ALA A 505 -15.27 18.37 8.42
N THR A 506 -13.95 18.28 8.32
CA THR A 506 -13.07 18.02 9.45
C THR A 506 -11.96 19.06 9.51
N LEU A 507 -11.50 19.32 10.73
CA LEU A 507 -10.30 20.07 11.01
C LEU A 507 -9.42 19.20 11.90
N HIS A 508 -8.14 19.08 11.57
CA HIS A 508 -7.12 18.38 12.36
C HIS A 508 -5.94 19.32 12.58
N LEU A 509 -5.44 19.33 13.81
CA LEU A 509 -4.25 20.04 14.25
C LEU A 509 -3.30 19.02 14.86
N GLN A 510 -2.05 19.03 14.44
CA GLN A 510 -1.01 18.15 14.96
C GLN A 510 0.23 18.96 15.34
N SER A 511 0.86 18.62 16.46
CA SER A 511 2.11 19.24 16.90
C SER A 511 2.84 18.34 17.91
N SER A 512 4.07 18.67 18.28
CA SER A 512 4.81 18.01 19.35
C SER A 512 5.31 19.00 20.41
N ILE A 513 5.44 18.52 21.65
CA ILE A 513 6.08 19.23 22.77
C ILE A 513 7.02 18.23 23.45
N ARG A 514 8.34 18.40 23.28
CA ARG A 514 9.36 17.47 23.80
C ARG A 514 9.04 16.04 23.32
N ASP A 515 9.00 15.08 24.25
CA ASP A 515 8.69 13.67 24.02
C ASP A 515 7.20 13.39 23.73
N PHE A 516 6.33 14.41 23.69
CA PHE A 516 4.89 14.26 23.46
C PHE A 516 4.46 14.71 22.07
N GLY A 517 3.64 13.90 21.40
CA GLY A 517 2.87 14.30 20.23
C GLY A 517 1.43 14.57 20.60
N LEU A 518 0.84 15.61 20.02
CA LEU A 518 -0.50 16.11 20.28
C LEU A 518 -1.27 16.19 18.98
N GLU A 519 -2.45 15.59 18.97
CA GLU A 519 -3.40 15.70 17.86
C GLU A 519 -4.78 16.09 18.40
N LEU A 520 -5.41 17.05 17.75
CA LEU A 520 -6.76 17.51 18.06
C LEU A 520 -7.55 17.61 16.76
N GLY A 521 -8.77 17.09 16.77
CA GLY A 521 -9.65 17.19 15.62
C GLY A 521 -11.10 17.49 15.99
N ALA A 522 -11.78 18.15 15.05
CA ALA A 522 -13.21 18.39 15.08
C ALA A 522 -13.84 17.90 13.76
N ILE A 523 -15.05 17.37 13.87
CA ILE A 523 -15.86 16.94 12.72
C ILE A 523 -17.23 17.60 12.77
N TRP A 524 -17.76 17.88 11.59
CA TRP A 524 -19.14 18.23 11.34
C TRP A 524 -19.67 17.33 10.23
N ALA A 525 -20.71 16.54 10.50
CA ALA A 525 -21.29 15.57 9.56
C ALA A 525 -22.77 15.29 9.86
N GLY A 526 -23.52 14.79 8.89
CA GLY A 526 -24.91 14.36 9.10
C GLY A 526 -25.94 15.49 9.13
N GLN A 527 -25.65 16.65 8.54
CA GLN A 527 -26.56 17.81 8.56
C GLN A 527 -27.94 17.49 7.97
N GLU A 528 -28.00 16.67 6.93
CA GLU A 528 -29.23 16.24 6.26
C GLU A 528 -30.17 15.41 7.14
N LYS A 529 -29.66 14.92 8.28
CA LYS A 529 -30.41 14.16 9.27
C LYS A 529 -31.03 15.06 10.34
N VAL A 530 -30.65 16.34 10.44
CA VAL A 530 -31.26 17.31 11.36
C VAL A 530 -32.74 17.43 11.05
N GLY A 531 -33.58 17.33 12.08
CA GLY A 531 -35.03 17.31 11.91
C GLY A 531 -35.65 15.93 11.80
N ARG A 532 -34.85 14.87 11.61
CA ARG A 532 -35.36 13.51 11.59
C ARG A 532 -35.66 13.05 13.01
N THR A 533 -36.82 12.44 13.17
CA THR A 533 -37.26 11.86 14.43
C THR A 533 -36.66 10.47 14.61
N PHE A 534 -36.40 10.09 15.84
CA PHE A 534 -36.03 8.71 16.19
C PHE A 534 -36.65 8.30 17.52
N THR A 535 -36.71 6.98 17.74
CA THR A 535 -37.20 6.42 19.01
C THR A 535 -36.04 5.96 19.86
N TYR A 536 -36.06 6.32 21.13
CA TYR A 536 -35.17 5.83 22.17
C TYR A 536 -35.99 5.30 23.35
N VAL A 537 -35.33 4.64 24.30
CA VAL A 537 -35.97 4.16 25.53
C VAL A 537 -35.54 5.05 26.67
N ASP A 538 -36.51 5.66 27.33
CA ASP A 538 -36.25 6.52 28.48
C ASP A 538 -35.92 5.71 29.75
N ASP A 539 -35.52 6.40 30.82
CA ASP A 539 -35.21 5.80 32.13
C ASP A 539 -36.39 5.02 32.74
N SER A 540 -37.61 5.23 32.24
CA SER A 540 -38.82 4.51 32.66
C SER A 540 -39.11 3.28 31.80
N GLY A 541 -38.25 2.96 30.84
CA GLY A 541 -38.38 1.84 29.93
C GLY A 541 -39.44 2.03 28.85
N GLN A 542 -39.90 3.27 28.61
CA GLN A 542 -40.91 3.57 27.58
C GLN A 542 -40.26 4.06 26.28
N PRO A 543 -40.80 3.67 25.11
CA PRO A 543 -40.36 4.21 23.84
C PRO A 543 -40.79 5.68 23.71
N THR A 544 -39.81 6.57 23.63
CA THR A 544 -40.01 8.01 23.51
C THR A 544 -39.39 8.51 22.20
N LEU A 545 -40.02 9.51 21.59
CA LEU A 545 -39.60 10.10 20.33
C LEU A 545 -38.76 11.36 20.61
N ASP A 546 -37.60 11.45 19.99
CA ASP A 546 -36.74 12.64 19.97
C ASP A 546 -36.36 12.99 18.51
N GLU A 547 -35.66 14.09 18.31
CA GLU A 547 -35.30 14.63 17.00
C GLU A 547 -33.80 14.97 16.94
N ILE A 548 -33.17 14.73 15.78
CA ILE A 548 -31.77 15.11 15.57
C ILE A 548 -31.63 16.64 15.55
N ARG A 549 -30.79 17.16 16.45
CA ARG A 549 -30.51 18.60 16.59
C ARG A 549 -29.21 18.97 15.88
N PRO A 550 -29.00 20.27 15.57
CA PRO A 550 -27.75 20.73 14.98
C PRO A 550 -26.48 20.36 15.77
N LEU A 551 -26.54 20.29 17.11
CA LEU A 551 -25.40 19.88 17.93
C LEU A 551 -25.02 18.41 17.76
N ASP A 552 -25.97 17.54 17.38
CA ASP A 552 -25.73 16.12 17.18
C ASP A 552 -24.92 15.83 15.90
N THR A 553 -24.65 16.87 15.09
CA THR A 553 -23.81 16.81 13.87
C THR A 553 -22.33 17.04 14.15
N PHE A 554 -21.96 17.48 15.36
CA PHE A 554 -20.58 17.78 15.72
C PHE A 554 -19.94 16.65 16.52
N GLY A 555 -18.63 16.48 16.34
CA GLY A 555 -17.81 15.59 17.13
C GLY A 555 -16.40 16.14 17.33
N GLY A 556 -15.69 15.61 18.31
CA GLY A 556 -14.32 15.95 18.62
C GLY A 556 -13.50 14.71 18.95
N LYS A 557 -12.23 14.72 18.57
CA LYS A 557 -11.27 13.65 18.86
C LYS A 557 -9.96 14.27 19.31
N PHE A 558 -9.30 13.67 20.28
CA PHE A 558 -7.94 14.04 20.68
C PHE A 558 -7.08 12.79 20.77
N LYS A 559 -5.78 12.95 20.53
CA LYS A 559 -4.79 11.90 20.73
C LYS A 559 -3.51 12.49 21.29
N LEU A 560 -2.96 11.81 22.28
CA LEU A 560 -1.70 12.09 22.94
C LEU A 560 -0.79 10.89 22.75
N THR A 561 0.40 11.13 22.22
CA THR A 561 1.45 10.13 22.06
C THR A 561 2.65 10.53 22.89
N TRP A 562 3.36 9.55 23.44
CA TRP A 562 4.59 9.76 24.19
C TRP A 562 5.59 8.66 23.88
N GLY A 563 6.86 9.02 23.71
CA GLY A 563 7.91 8.03 23.49
C GLY A 563 9.20 8.39 24.22
N LYS A 564 9.73 7.44 24.99
CA LYS A 564 11.07 7.58 25.58
C LYS A 564 11.77 6.24 25.71
N GLY A 565 12.95 6.14 25.09
CA GLY A 565 13.76 4.94 25.11
C GLY A 565 13.02 3.74 24.51
N ARG A 566 12.69 2.75 25.36
CA ARG A 566 12.08 1.47 24.95
C ARG A 566 10.56 1.43 25.09
N VAL A 567 9.95 2.53 25.52
CA VAL A 567 8.53 2.58 25.85
C VAL A 567 7.85 3.66 25.02
N LEU A 568 6.78 3.26 24.33
CA LEU A 568 5.88 4.17 23.62
C LEU A 568 4.48 4.02 24.20
N TRP A 569 3.80 5.12 24.47
CA TRP A 569 2.47 5.13 25.07
C TRP A 569 1.57 6.10 24.31
N TYR A 570 0.29 5.77 24.20
CA TYR A 570 -0.70 6.72 23.70
C TYR A 570 -2.00 6.68 24.49
N ALA A 571 -2.71 7.78 24.43
CA ALA A 571 -4.11 7.89 24.82
C ALA A 571 -4.89 8.62 23.72
N GLN A 572 -6.12 8.17 23.46
CA GLN A 572 -7.03 8.78 22.52
C GLN A 572 -8.41 8.85 23.17
N GLY A 573 -9.17 9.90 22.87
CA GLY A 573 -10.58 9.95 23.19
C GLY A 573 -11.38 10.63 22.10
N ALA A 574 -12.62 10.19 21.92
CA ALA A 574 -13.56 10.78 20.98
C ALA A 574 -14.93 10.99 21.63
N LEU A 575 -15.57 12.10 21.26
CA LEU A 575 -16.96 12.43 21.57
C LEU A 575 -17.64 12.76 20.24
N MET A 576 -18.52 11.88 19.79
CA MET A 576 -19.15 11.95 18.47
C MET A 576 -20.65 12.11 18.66
N GLY A 577 -21.23 13.20 18.14
CA GLY A 577 -22.67 13.40 18.12
C GLY A 577 -23.42 12.28 17.39
N LEU A 578 -24.74 12.21 17.56
CA LEU A 578 -25.58 11.09 17.11
C LEU A 578 -25.39 10.73 15.63
N VAL A 579 -25.10 11.73 14.79
CA VAL A 579 -24.96 11.57 13.33
C VAL A 579 -23.61 12.06 12.81
N ALA A 580 -22.65 12.32 13.70
CA ALA A 580 -21.31 12.79 13.37
C ALA A 580 -20.43 11.64 12.84
N ASP A 581 -20.88 10.96 11.78
CA ASP A 581 -20.22 9.77 11.24
C ASP A 581 -18.92 10.10 10.50
N GLY A 582 -17.79 9.55 10.95
CA GLY A 582 -16.51 9.54 10.22
C GLY A 582 -16.31 8.24 9.43
N GLY A 583 -15.10 7.71 9.48
CA GLY A 583 -14.73 6.38 9.03
C GLY A 583 -13.75 5.71 10.00
N PRO A 584 -13.53 4.40 9.84
CA PRO A 584 -12.69 3.63 10.74
C PRO A 584 -11.25 4.14 10.73
N THR A 585 -10.58 4.07 11.89
CA THR A 585 -9.20 4.54 12.02
C THR A 585 -8.25 3.59 11.28
N ALA A 586 -7.69 4.05 10.15
CA ALA A 586 -6.79 3.23 9.35
C ALA A 586 -5.33 3.24 9.88
N VAL A 587 -4.88 4.39 10.39
CA VAL A 587 -3.51 4.63 10.90
C VAL A 587 -3.10 3.61 11.97
N GLN A 588 -1.86 3.13 11.88
CA GLN A 588 -1.21 2.36 12.93
C GLN A 588 -0.44 3.32 13.86
N THR A 589 -0.73 3.30 15.17
CA THR A 589 -0.07 4.22 16.11
C THR A 589 1.37 3.80 16.45
N TYR A 590 1.60 2.53 16.81
CA TYR A 590 2.94 2.01 17.16
C TYR A 590 3.17 0.55 16.78
N THR A 591 2.11 -0.26 16.70
CA THR A 591 2.18 -1.71 16.48
C THR A 591 0.84 -2.19 15.91
N GLY A 592 0.75 -3.47 15.55
CA GLY A 592 -0.42 -4.08 14.90
C GLY A 592 -1.62 -4.37 15.80
N TRP A 593 -1.99 -3.45 16.72
CA TRP A 593 -3.20 -3.59 17.52
C TRP A 593 -4.46 -3.66 16.64
N LEU A 594 -5.36 -4.58 16.99
CA LEU A 594 -6.68 -4.74 16.37
C LEU A 594 -7.74 -3.83 17.01
N LEU A 595 -7.60 -3.47 18.28
CA LEU A 595 -8.52 -2.54 18.94
C LEU A 595 -8.26 -1.10 18.48
N LYS A 596 -9.20 -0.55 17.72
CA LYS A 596 -9.18 0.81 17.17
C LYS A 596 -10.55 1.47 17.32
N ASP A 597 -10.57 2.79 17.18
CA ASP A 597 -11.82 3.56 17.11
C ASP A 597 -12.55 3.27 15.79
N SER A 598 -13.84 2.92 15.91
CA SER A 598 -14.76 2.62 14.80
C SER A 598 -15.00 3.83 13.89
N GLY A 599 -14.85 5.06 14.42
CA GLY A 599 -15.17 6.30 13.73
C GLY A 599 -16.66 6.56 13.49
N MET A 600 -17.55 5.74 14.05
CA MET A 600 -19.00 5.93 13.94
C MET A 600 -19.46 7.18 14.73
N GLY A 601 -20.62 7.72 14.38
CA GLY A 601 -21.36 8.65 15.23
C GLY A 601 -21.99 7.94 16.43
N ASN A 602 -22.75 8.69 17.23
CA ASN A 602 -23.44 8.18 18.42
C ASN A 602 -22.49 7.44 19.37
N GLN A 603 -21.35 8.04 19.74
CA GLN A 603 -20.40 7.38 20.64
C GLN A 603 -19.53 8.33 21.45
N VAL A 604 -19.18 7.87 22.64
CA VAL A 604 -18.06 8.37 23.44
C VAL A 604 -17.08 7.21 23.61
N ASN A 605 -15.79 7.43 23.33
CA ASN A 605 -14.78 6.42 23.53
C ASN A 605 -13.48 6.97 24.13
N ALA A 606 -12.74 6.06 24.75
CA ALA A 606 -11.39 6.27 25.26
C ALA A 606 -10.55 5.03 24.96
N LEU A 607 -9.36 5.23 24.39
CA LEU A 607 -8.40 4.19 24.08
C LEU A 607 -7.05 4.55 24.68
N THR A 608 -6.32 3.55 25.17
CA THR A 608 -4.92 3.74 25.57
C THR A 608 -4.14 2.44 25.42
N GLY A 609 -2.90 2.56 24.95
CA GLY A 609 -2.00 1.43 24.79
C GLY A 609 -0.55 1.82 25.02
N LEU A 610 0.26 0.79 25.25
CA LEU A 610 1.68 0.90 25.59
C LEU A 610 2.43 -0.15 24.78
N THR A 611 3.56 0.20 24.17
CA THR A 611 4.52 -0.79 23.69
C THR A 611 5.77 -0.73 24.55
N TRP A 612 6.32 -1.89 24.89
CA TRP A 612 7.58 -2.02 25.61
C TRP A 612 8.50 -3.00 24.88
N SER A 613 9.59 -2.47 24.32
CA SER A 613 10.60 -3.24 23.60
C SER A 613 11.67 -3.79 24.57
N LEU A 614 11.83 -5.11 24.57
CA LEU A 614 12.76 -5.90 25.38
C LEU A 614 13.70 -6.69 24.44
N GLY A 615 14.61 -5.96 23.78
CA GLY A 615 15.39 -6.51 22.68
C GLY A 615 14.48 -6.75 21.47
N ASN A 616 14.42 -8.00 20.98
CA ASN A 616 13.59 -8.38 19.84
C ASN A 616 12.13 -8.68 20.24
N LEU A 617 11.81 -8.75 21.54
CA LEU A 617 10.45 -8.96 22.02
C LEU A 617 9.79 -7.60 22.31
N GLN A 618 8.61 -7.35 21.77
CA GLN A 618 7.73 -6.25 22.11
C GLN A 618 6.50 -6.78 22.86
N VAL A 619 6.21 -6.18 24.01
CA VAL A 619 4.98 -6.41 24.77
C VAL A 619 4.08 -5.20 24.59
N ALA A 620 2.86 -5.40 24.12
CA ALA A 620 1.99 -4.31 23.71
C ALA A 620 0.53 -4.48 24.18
N PRO A 621 0.19 -4.10 25.43
CA PRO A 621 -1.20 -4.00 25.87
C PRO A 621 -1.92 -2.78 25.28
N ASN A 622 -3.22 -2.92 25.04
CA ASN A 622 -4.13 -1.87 24.58
C ASN A 622 -5.52 -2.08 25.20
N VAL A 623 -6.22 -0.99 25.50
CA VAL A 623 -7.55 -1.01 26.15
C VAL A 623 -8.46 -0.02 25.45
N LEU A 624 -9.72 -0.41 25.27
CA LEU A 624 -10.80 0.38 24.71
C LEU A 624 -11.97 0.38 25.69
N TRP A 625 -12.48 1.56 26.00
CA TRP A 625 -13.80 1.76 26.55
C TRP A 625 -14.62 2.59 25.57
N GLN A 626 -15.84 2.16 25.28
CA GLN A 626 -16.76 2.92 24.45
C GLN A 626 -18.20 2.74 24.93
N LYS A 627 -19.01 3.78 24.71
CA LYS A 627 -20.42 3.79 25.03
C LYS A 627 -21.18 4.65 24.02
N PRO A 628 -22.33 4.19 23.50
CA PRO A 628 -23.16 5.02 22.65
C PRO A 628 -23.84 6.13 23.46
N ILE A 629 -24.12 7.28 22.84
CA ILE A 629 -24.88 8.35 23.51
C ILE A 629 -26.33 7.87 23.72
N GLU A 630 -26.91 7.30 22.67
CA GLU A 630 -28.21 6.65 22.65
C GLU A 630 -28.04 5.14 22.41
N GLY A 631 -28.59 4.33 23.33
CA GLY A 631 -28.46 2.87 23.30
C GLY A 631 -29.22 2.17 22.16
N PRO A 632 -29.01 0.85 22.01
CA PRO A 632 -29.75 0.05 21.02
C PRO A 632 -31.24 -0.03 21.39
N ASN A 633 -32.11 -0.16 20.40
CA ASN A 633 -33.55 -0.27 20.62
C ASN A 633 -33.92 -1.69 21.12
N PRO A 634 -34.79 -1.85 22.14
CA PRO A 634 -35.21 -3.16 22.63
C PRO A 634 -36.20 -3.88 21.72
N SER A 635 -36.77 -3.23 20.70
CA SER A 635 -37.66 -3.86 19.73
C SER A 635 -37.15 -3.69 18.29
N PRO A 636 -36.93 -4.79 17.55
CA PRO A 636 -36.57 -4.77 16.13
C PRO A 636 -37.56 -3.95 15.29
N TRP A 637 -38.84 -3.96 15.67
CA TRP A 637 -39.94 -3.28 14.96
C TRP A 637 -39.98 -1.75 15.18
N LEU A 638 -39.28 -1.24 16.19
CA LEU A 638 -39.26 0.19 16.54
C LEU A 638 -38.06 0.92 15.90
N ARG A 639 -37.01 0.19 15.54
CA ARG A 639 -35.84 0.71 14.81
C ARG A 639 -35.28 -0.37 13.90
N ASN A 640 -35.69 -0.34 12.63
CA ASN A 640 -35.08 -1.20 11.63
C ASN A 640 -33.85 -0.48 11.07
N VAL A 641 -32.72 -1.18 10.95
CA VAL A 641 -31.50 -0.67 10.28
C VAL A 641 -31.72 -0.55 8.76
N VAL A 642 -32.95 -0.38 8.26
CA VAL A 642 -33.11 0.24 6.95
C VAL A 642 -32.61 1.67 7.10
N VAL A 643 -31.37 1.91 6.69
CA VAL A 643 -30.67 3.20 6.69
C VAL A 643 -31.50 4.33 6.02
N ALA A 644 -32.57 3.99 5.32
CA ALA A 644 -33.57 4.95 4.83
C ALA A 644 -34.47 5.58 5.92
N ASN A 645 -34.75 4.89 7.03
CA ASN A 645 -35.80 5.28 8.00
C ASN A 645 -35.26 5.84 9.33
N ASP A 646 -34.11 5.38 9.83
CA ASP A 646 -33.52 5.88 11.07
C ASP A 646 -32.24 6.71 10.86
N PRO A 647 -32.01 7.76 11.66
CA PRO A 647 -30.87 8.65 11.46
C PRO A 647 -29.52 8.02 11.86
N PHE A 648 -29.51 7.03 12.76
CA PHE A 648 -28.30 6.34 13.23
C PHE A 648 -28.65 4.93 13.77
N ALA A 649 -27.65 4.07 13.94
CA ALA A 649 -27.79 2.72 14.48
C ALA A 649 -26.65 2.39 15.46
N VAL A 650 -26.92 1.46 16.38
CA VAL A 650 -25.96 0.90 17.33
C VAL A 650 -25.45 -0.45 16.82
N GLY A 651 -24.19 -0.47 16.38
CA GLY A 651 -23.49 -1.66 15.89
C GLY A 651 -22.11 -1.76 16.53
N ALA A 652 -21.06 -1.42 15.78
CA ALA A 652 -19.69 -1.42 16.30
C ALA A 652 -19.43 -0.38 17.40
N ASN A 653 -20.32 0.60 17.57
CA ASN A 653 -20.34 1.61 18.64
C ASN A 653 -21.13 1.17 19.90
N ARG A 654 -21.59 -0.09 19.99
CA ARG A 654 -22.27 -0.62 21.19
C ARG A 654 -21.41 -0.53 22.45
N GLU A 655 -22.04 -0.49 23.62
CA GLU A 655 -21.35 -0.31 24.90
C GLU A 655 -20.40 -1.48 25.15
N THR A 656 -19.10 -1.18 25.19
CA THR A 656 -18.04 -2.20 25.17
C THR A 656 -16.86 -1.79 26.03
N VAL A 657 -16.38 -2.74 26.82
CA VAL A 657 -15.06 -2.70 27.44
C VAL A 657 -14.20 -3.79 26.80
N ALA A 658 -13.08 -3.42 26.22
CA ALA A 658 -12.20 -4.35 25.52
C ALA A 658 -10.75 -4.17 25.93
N ALA A 659 -10.01 -5.28 25.93
CA ALA A 659 -8.59 -5.31 26.18
C ALA A 659 -7.90 -6.19 25.14
N GLU A 660 -6.70 -5.79 24.76
CA GLU A 660 -5.84 -6.50 23.83
C GLU A 660 -4.44 -6.61 24.42
N LEU A 661 -3.83 -7.79 24.33
CA LEU A 661 -2.42 -8.00 24.60
C LEU A 661 -1.77 -8.56 23.34
N LEU A 662 -0.81 -7.84 22.79
CA LEU A 662 -0.03 -8.26 21.64
C LEU A 662 1.43 -8.49 22.05
N LEU A 663 1.94 -9.69 21.80
CA LEU A 663 3.36 -10.01 21.93
C LEU A 663 3.93 -10.14 20.53
N SER A 664 5.07 -9.50 20.26
CA SER A 664 5.74 -9.56 18.95
C SER A 664 7.20 -9.89 19.14
N TRP A 665 7.69 -10.93 18.50
CA TRP A 665 9.11 -11.23 18.40
C TRP A 665 9.56 -10.99 16.97
N ASP A 666 10.42 -9.99 16.79
CA ASP A 666 10.95 -9.60 15.49
C ASP A 666 12.44 -9.27 15.63
N PRO A 667 13.35 -10.12 15.09
CA PRO A 667 14.79 -9.88 15.13
C PRO A 667 15.31 -8.93 14.03
N THR A 668 14.45 -8.51 13.09
CA THR A 668 14.81 -7.81 11.84
C THR A 668 14.01 -6.51 11.73
N PRO A 669 14.31 -5.50 12.57
CA PRO A 669 13.50 -4.28 12.68
C PRO A 669 13.44 -3.44 11.39
N ALA A 670 14.35 -3.67 10.43
CA ALA A 670 14.31 -3.03 9.12
C ALA A 670 13.12 -3.52 8.27
N THR A 671 12.61 -4.73 8.51
CA THR A 671 11.48 -5.32 7.81
C THR A 671 10.32 -5.50 8.76
N TRP A 672 9.84 -4.38 9.31
CA TRP A 672 8.86 -4.35 10.39
C TRP A 672 7.66 -5.28 10.16
N MET A 673 7.38 -6.16 11.14
CA MET A 673 6.32 -7.19 11.07
C MET A 673 4.93 -6.68 10.63
N TYR A 674 4.60 -5.42 10.92
CA TYR A 674 3.28 -4.83 10.68
C TYR A 674 3.20 -3.96 9.43
N ALA A 675 4.29 -3.88 8.66
CA ALA A 675 4.29 -3.26 7.34
C ALA A 675 3.35 -4.02 6.39
N TRP A 676 2.67 -3.28 5.51
CA TRP A 676 1.68 -3.83 4.59
C TRP A 676 2.27 -4.89 3.64
N ASN A 677 3.53 -4.72 3.23
CA ASN A 677 4.28 -5.61 2.34
C ASN A 677 5.17 -6.61 3.08
N ASN A 678 5.02 -6.79 4.40
CA ASN A 678 5.91 -7.62 5.21
C ASN A 678 6.01 -9.07 4.69
N ASP A 679 4.93 -9.64 4.14
CA ASP A 679 4.97 -10.96 3.48
C ASP A 679 6.07 -11.06 2.41
N MET A 680 6.35 -9.98 1.70
CA MET A 680 7.36 -9.91 0.64
C MET A 680 8.74 -9.59 1.21
N VAL A 681 8.83 -8.55 2.05
CA VAL A 681 10.13 -7.98 2.47
C VAL A 681 10.76 -8.68 3.67
N GLU A 682 9.97 -9.29 4.56
CA GLU A 682 10.48 -9.91 5.79
C GLU A 682 11.63 -10.89 5.49
N ASP A 683 12.71 -10.82 6.27
CA ASP A 683 13.88 -11.68 6.12
C ASP A 683 14.25 -12.43 7.42
N ALA A 684 13.43 -12.31 8.47
CA ALA A 684 13.61 -13.03 9.72
C ALA A 684 13.70 -14.56 9.53
N ARG A 685 14.72 -15.16 10.14
CA ARG A 685 14.77 -16.63 10.34
C ARG A 685 13.57 -17.15 11.11
N LEU A 686 13.06 -16.33 12.03
CA LEU A 686 11.81 -16.54 12.75
C LEU A 686 11.36 -15.20 13.34
N ALA A 687 10.20 -14.72 12.91
CA ALA A 687 9.42 -13.66 13.52
C ALA A 687 8.01 -14.19 13.82
N TRP A 688 7.39 -13.73 14.89
CA TRP A 688 6.02 -14.11 15.22
C TRP A 688 5.32 -13.07 16.08
N ASN A 689 4.00 -13.09 16.07
CA ASN A 689 3.19 -12.39 17.04
C ASN A 689 2.18 -13.34 17.69
N LEU A 690 1.68 -12.94 18.85
CA LEU A 690 0.61 -13.61 19.57
C LEU A 690 -0.25 -12.53 20.21
N GLY A 691 -1.46 -12.36 19.68
CA GLY A 691 -2.45 -11.40 20.16
C GLY A 691 -3.61 -12.11 20.85
N LEU A 692 -4.09 -11.53 21.95
CA LEU A 692 -5.34 -11.89 22.61
C LEU A 692 -6.21 -10.64 22.69
N VAL A 693 -7.42 -10.69 22.14
CA VAL A 693 -8.43 -9.64 22.26
C VAL A 693 -9.61 -10.20 23.04
N VAL A 694 -10.06 -9.46 24.05
CA VAL A 694 -11.28 -9.76 24.82
C VAL A 694 -12.19 -8.55 24.75
N ARG A 695 -13.46 -8.78 24.44
CA ARG A 695 -14.50 -7.76 24.38
C ARG A 695 -15.65 -8.18 25.27
N ARG A 696 -16.03 -7.30 26.18
CA ARG A 696 -17.25 -7.43 26.98
C ARG A 696 -18.26 -6.43 26.46
N HIS A 697 -19.33 -6.93 25.85
CA HIS A 697 -20.42 -6.10 25.35
C HIS A 697 -21.50 -6.03 26.41
N GLU A 698 -21.69 -4.84 27.00
CA GLU A 698 -22.69 -4.62 28.05
C GLU A 698 -24.10 -4.49 27.47
N THR A 699 -24.20 -4.11 26.19
CA THR A 699 -25.46 -3.99 25.45
C THR A 699 -25.42 -4.78 24.14
N GLY A 700 -26.60 -5.06 23.59
CA GLY A 700 -26.75 -5.65 22.26
C GLY A 700 -26.52 -4.64 21.13
N THR A 701 -26.84 -5.03 19.91
CA THR A 701 -26.91 -4.12 18.75
C THR A 701 -28.36 -3.79 18.38
N ASP A 702 -28.55 -2.87 17.45
CA ASP A 702 -29.76 -2.83 16.62
C ASP A 702 -29.74 -4.02 15.63
N ALA A 703 -30.90 -4.34 15.04
CA ALA A 703 -31.03 -5.48 14.12
C ALA A 703 -30.31 -5.21 12.80
N GLY A 704 -29.39 -6.08 12.38
CA GLY A 704 -28.64 -5.94 11.12
C GLY A 704 -29.52 -6.05 9.87
N GLN A 705 -28.86 -6.00 8.70
CA GLN A 705 -29.51 -6.19 7.40
C GLN A 705 -28.89 -7.35 6.63
N TYR A 706 -29.64 -7.92 5.68
CA TYR A 706 -29.15 -8.93 4.75
C TYR A 706 -29.72 -8.72 3.35
N PHE A 707 -28.99 -9.22 2.35
CA PHE A 707 -29.47 -9.30 0.97
C PHE A 707 -30.25 -10.61 0.78
N ALA A 708 -31.40 -10.52 0.13
CA ALA A 708 -32.18 -11.67 -0.27
C ALA A 708 -31.43 -12.50 -1.34
N GLU A 709 -31.96 -13.67 -1.67
CA GLU A 709 -31.36 -14.57 -2.67
C GLU A 709 -31.23 -13.93 -4.07
N ASP A 710 -32.05 -12.92 -4.37
CA ASP A 710 -31.95 -12.13 -5.60
C ASP A 710 -30.71 -11.21 -5.65
N GLY A 711 -29.98 -11.03 -4.54
CA GLY A 711 -28.79 -10.19 -4.43
C GLY A 711 -29.06 -8.68 -4.48
N GLU A 712 -30.33 -8.26 -4.60
CA GLU A 712 -30.74 -6.87 -4.78
C GLU A 712 -31.64 -6.38 -3.64
N THR A 713 -32.55 -7.23 -3.15
CA THR A 713 -33.52 -6.87 -2.13
C THR A 713 -32.88 -6.91 -0.74
N ILE A 714 -33.03 -5.84 0.04
CA ILE A 714 -32.49 -5.74 1.40
C ILE A 714 -33.61 -5.90 2.42
N TYR A 715 -33.41 -6.81 3.37
CA TYR A 715 -34.29 -7.01 4.51
C TYR A 715 -33.57 -6.71 5.82
N ALA A 716 -34.34 -6.37 6.86
CA ALA A 716 -33.83 -6.31 8.23
C ALA A 716 -33.99 -7.69 8.87
N TYR A 717 -33.08 -8.04 9.77
CA TYR A 717 -33.25 -9.20 10.63
C TYR A 717 -34.38 -8.98 11.64
N ASP A 718 -35.05 -10.06 12.03
CA ASP A 718 -36.16 -9.99 12.98
C ASP A 718 -35.69 -9.88 14.44
N ALA A 719 -34.40 -10.09 14.71
CA ALA A 719 -33.83 -10.01 16.04
C ALA A 719 -32.39 -9.49 16.02
N SER A 720 -31.95 -8.86 17.12
CA SER A 720 -30.64 -8.21 17.25
C SER A 720 -29.65 -8.99 18.12
N THR A 721 -28.34 -8.80 17.88
CA THR A 721 -27.31 -9.50 18.65
C THR A 721 -27.37 -9.08 20.12
N PRO A 722 -27.43 -10.02 21.09
CA PRO A 722 -27.53 -9.68 22.49
C PRO A 722 -26.17 -9.35 23.10
N ALA A 723 -26.19 -8.75 24.30
CA ALA A 723 -25.01 -8.53 25.12
C ALA A 723 -24.29 -9.86 25.44
N ARG A 724 -22.99 -9.95 25.15
CA ARG A 724 -22.16 -11.13 25.41
C ARG A 724 -20.67 -10.81 25.42
N ASP A 725 -19.89 -11.73 25.98
CA ASP A 725 -18.43 -11.65 26.00
C ASP A 725 -17.84 -12.41 24.81
N LEU A 726 -16.96 -11.76 24.05
CA LEU A 726 -16.23 -12.37 22.94
C LEU A 726 -14.74 -12.33 23.20
N TRP A 727 -14.01 -13.32 22.72
CA TRP A 727 -12.56 -13.32 22.73
C TRP A 727 -11.99 -13.96 21.47
N GLU A 728 -10.80 -13.51 21.07
CA GLU A 728 -10.05 -14.07 19.96
C GLU A 728 -8.55 -14.08 20.30
N ILE A 729 -7.90 -15.23 20.14
CA ILE A 729 -6.45 -15.35 20.09
C ILE A 729 -6.03 -15.49 18.62
N HIS A 730 -5.00 -14.77 18.21
CA HIS A 730 -4.46 -14.83 16.86
C HIS A 730 -2.93 -14.81 16.88
N SER A 731 -2.33 -15.39 15.84
CA SER A 731 -0.88 -15.42 15.67
C SER A 731 -0.52 -15.42 14.21
N ARG A 732 0.51 -14.65 13.87
CA ARG A 732 1.21 -14.71 12.59
C ARG A 732 2.64 -15.15 12.86
N ILE A 733 3.12 -16.08 12.05
CA ILE A 733 4.47 -16.65 12.14
C ILE A 733 5.12 -16.52 10.77
N VAL A 734 6.31 -15.94 10.72
CA VAL A 734 7.14 -15.85 9.51
C VAL A 734 8.48 -16.50 9.80
N ALA A 735 8.92 -17.40 8.93
CA ALA A 735 10.24 -18.01 9.02
C ALA A 735 10.84 -18.15 7.62
N LYS A 736 11.79 -17.30 7.28
CA LYS A 736 12.47 -17.29 5.97
C LYS A 736 13.96 -17.53 6.17
N ARG A 737 14.51 -18.53 5.49
CA ARG A 737 15.95 -18.87 5.57
C ARG A 737 16.74 -18.26 4.41
N THR A 738 16.09 -18.19 3.25
CA THR A 738 16.58 -17.60 2.00
C THR A 738 15.35 -17.13 1.21
N PRO A 739 15.47 -16.24 0.21
CA PRO A 739 14.32 -15.79 -0.59
C PRO A 739 13.45 -16.93 -1.17
N GLY A 740 14.05 -18.06 -1.57
CA GLY A 740 13.32 -19.23 -2.09
C GLY A 740 12.90 -20.28 -1.05
N HIS A 741 13.08 -20.02 0.25
CA HIS A 741 12.72 -20.97 1.33
C HIS A 741 12.11 -20.23 2.51
N GLY A 742 10.80 -20.38 2.67
CA GLY A 742 10.14 -19.80 3.83
C GLY A 742 8.79 -20.43 4.13
N VAL A 743 8.27 -20.04 5.29
CA VAL A 743 6.91 -20.33 5.73
C VAL A 743 6.29 -19.05 6.30
N ILE A 744 5.04 -18.79 5.95
CA ILE A 744 4.18 -17.81 6.61
C ILE A 744 2.92 -18.55 7.05
N ALA A 745 2.58 -18.46 8.34
CA ALA A 745 1.37 -19.06 8.89
C ALA A 745 0.56 -18.05 9.68
N ASN A 746 -0.75 -18.05 9.48
CA ASN A 746 -1.71 -17.28 10.27
C ASN A 746 -2.64 -18.24 10.99
N LEU A 747 -2.85 -18.04 12.28
CA LEU A 747 -3.64 -18.90 13.14
C LEU A 747 -4.61 -18.05 13.97
N TYR A 748 -5.81 -18.57 14.21
CA TYR A 748 -6.78 -17.93 15.09
C TYR A 748 -7.65 -18.95 15.83
N ALA A 749 -8.16 -18.54 16.99
CA ALA A 749 -9.21 -19.23 17.71
C ALA A 749 -10.03 -18.26 18.54
N GLY A 750 -11.34 -18.47 18.67
CA GLY A 750 -12.16 -17.53 19.42
C GLY A 750 -13.64 -17.83 19.39
N LEU A 751 -14.40 -16.87 19.90
CA LEU A 751 -15.85 -16.83 19.84
C LEU A 751 -16.29 -15.88 18.72
N GLY A 752 -17.21 -16.34 17.88
CA GLY A 752 -17.79 -15.58 16.78
C GLY A 752 -19.28 -15.34 16.99
N GLU A 753 -19.73 -14.15 16.59
CA GLU A 753 -21.15 -13.80 16.49
C GLU A 753 -21.53 -13.51 15.02
N ALA A 754 -22.74 -13.93 14.64
CA ALA A 754 -23.39 -13.59 13.37
C ALA A 754 -23.93 -12.15 13.40
N ASN A 755 -24.36 -11.63 12.25
CA ASN A 755 -24.84 -10.24 12.12
C ASN A 755 -26.34 -10.04 12.49
N GLY A 756 -27.14 -11.10 12.57
CA GLY A 756 -28.56 -11.08 12.97
C GLY A 756 -29.24 -12.45 12.82
N ASP A 757 -30.56 -12.54 13.01
CA ASP A 757 -31.33 -13.79 12.87
C ASP A 757 -32.79 -13.58 12.40
N PHE A 758 -33.42 -14.65 11.90
CA PHE A 758 -34.84 -14.71 11.51
C PHE A 758 -35.74 -15.15 12.68
N ALA A 759 -36.97 -14.62 12.76
CA ALA A 759 -37.90 -14.94 13.82
C ALA A 759 -38.34 -16.42 13.75
N GLY A 760 -38.06 -17.17 14.81
CA GLY A 760 -38.51 -18.56 14.98
C GLY A 760 -37.42 -19.61 14.86
N GLU A 761 -36.21 -19.24 14.42
CA GLU A 761 -35.02 -20.08 14.50
C GLU A 761 -34.25 -19.78 15.79
N ALA A 762 -33.64 -20.80 16.41
CA ALA A 762 -32.87 -20.65 17.64
C ALA A 762 -31.45 -20.08 17.40
N SER A 763 -31.26 -19.32 16.32
CA SER A 763 -29.95 -19.03 15.72
C SER A 763 -29.27 -17.79 16.33
N ILE A 764 -30.04 -16.85 16.92
CA ILE A 764 -29.50 -15.59 17.48
C ILE A 764 -28.68 -15.78 18.76
N ASP A 765 -29.03 -16.81 19.53
CA ASP A 765 -28.27 -17.21 20.72
C ASP A 765 -27.07 -18.10 20.37
N ARG A 766 -26.94 -18.51 19.10
CA ARG A 766 -25.88 -19.42 18.67
C ARG A 766 -24.59 -18.69 18.38
N GLU A 767 -23.83 -18.47 19.45
CA GLU A 767 -22.40 -18.19 19.40
C GLU A 767 -21.63 -19.39 18.83
N ILE A 768 -20.64 -19.13 17.98
CA ILE A 768 -19.76 -20.18 17.44
C ILE A 768 -18.40 -20.14 18.13
N ARG A 769 -17.88 -21.31 18.47
CA ARG A 769 -16.49 -21.45 18.89
C ARG A 769 -15.70 -21.98 17.71
N ARG A 770 -14.79 -21.14 17.20
CA ARG A 770 -14.10 -21.37 15.94
C ARG A 770 -12.59 -21.44 16.12
N TRP A 771 -11.95 -22.22 15.26
CA TRP A 771 -10.50 -22.31 15.14
C TRP A 771 -10.15 -22.40 13.67
N GLY A 772 -9.04 -21.77 13.28
CA GLY A 772 -8.57 -21.94 11.93
C GLY A 772 -7.21 -21.33 11.70
N GLY A 773 -6.75 -21.48 10.46
CA GLY A 773 -5.52 -20.89 10.02
C GLY A 773 -5.17 -21.30 8.61
N ASP A 774 -4.18 -20.61 8.08
CA ASP A 774 -3.53 -20.91 6.82
C ASP A 774 -2.01 -20.95 6.98
N ALA A 775 -1.36 -21.72 6.12
CA ALA A 775 0.09 -21.77 6.02
C ALA A 775 0.50 -21.76 4.55
N ARG A 776 1.37 -20.82 4.19
CA ARG A 776 2.01 -20.68 2.89
C ARG A 776 3.47 -21.11 3.03
N LEU A 777 3.87 -22.10 2.25
CA LEU A 777 5.22 -22.63 2.22
C LEU A 777 5.80 -22.45 0.82
N ILE A 778 7.00 -21.88 0.73
CA ILE A 778 7.74 -21.76 -0.52
C ILE A 778 9.02 -22.57 -0.40
N TRP A 779 9.26 -23.43 -1.38
CA TRP A 779 10.46 -24.24 -1.52
C TRP A 779 10.93 -24.23 -2.97
N ASN A 780 11.93 -23.40 -3.26
CA ASN A 780 12.39 -23.09 -4.62
C ASN A 780 11.24 -22.67 -5.53
N SER A 781 10.93 -23.44 -6.58
CA SER A 781 9.86 -23.16 -7.54
C SER A 781 8.50 -23.73 -7.13
N VAL A 782 8.37 -24.32 -5.93
CA VAL A 782 7.13 -24.94 -5.44
C VAL A 782 6.52 -24.08 -4.34
N LYS A 783 5.22 -23.83 -4.44
CA LYS A 783 4.40 -23.19 -3.41
C LYS A 783 3.33 -24.16 -2.94
N THR A 784 3.17 -24.26 -1.63
CA THR A 784 2.10 -25.02 -0.99
C THR A 784 1.30 -24.08 -0.10
N VAL A 785 -0.01 -24.04 -0.27
CA VAL A 785 -0.93 -23.30 0.61
C VAL A 785 -1.85 -24.31 1.28
N LEU A 786 -1.87 -24.30 2.61
CA LEU A 786 -2.74 -25.17 3.41
C LEU A 786 -3.70 -24.28 4.19
N SER A 787 -4.96 -24.70 4.33
CA SER A 787 -5.92 -24.06 5.21
C SER A 787 -6.75 -25.09 5.96
N ALA A 788 -7.09 -24.77 7.20
CA ALA A 788 -7.98 -25.56 8.02
C ALA A 788 -8.89 -24.62 8.82
N ARG A 789 -10.18 -24.90 8.85
CA ARG A 789 -11.15 -24.19 9.70
C ARG A 789 -12.08 -25.20 10.36
N VAL A 790 -12.38 -24.99 11.63
CA VAL A 790 -13.19 -25.89 12.46
C VAL A 790 -14.31 -25.08 13.09
N ASN A 791 -15.56 -25.54 12.92
CA ASN A 791 -16.78 -24.86 13.39
C ASN A 791 -16.82 -23.38 13.01
N ASP A 792 -16.49 -23.09 11.75
CA ASP A 792 -16.39 -21.72 11.25
C ASP A 792 -17.30 -21.51 10.05
N TRP A 793 -17.56 -20.24 9.75
CA TRP A 793 -18.35 -19.84 8.60
C TRP A 793 -17.65 -20.19 7.28
N GLY A 794 -18.45 -20.29 6.22
CA GLY A 794 -17.95 -20.40 4.86
C GLY A 794 -17.17 -19.16 4.40
N PRO A 795 -16.70 -19.14 3.14
CA PRO A 795 -15.85 -18.07 2.63
C PRO A 795 -16.55 -16.74 2.33
N TYR A 796 -17.89 -16.68 2.42
CA TYR A 796 -18.71 -15.53 2.01
C TYR A 796 -19.41 -14.89 3.19
N ASP A 797 -19.65 -13.58 3.11
CA ASP A 797 -20.27 -12.79 4.18
C ASP A 797 -21.66 -13.30 4.53
N TYR A 798 -22.44 -13.75 3.54
CA TYR A 798 -23.76 -14.33 3.78
C TYR A 798 -23.71 -15.58 4.68
N HIS A 799 -22.59 -16.32 4.70
CA HIS A 799 -22.44 -17.45 5.62
C HIS A 799 -22.35 -16.97 7.06
N ARG A 800 -21.78 -15.79 7.32
CA ARG A 800 -21.78 -15.18 8.64
C ARG A 800 -23.12 -14.54 8.95
N ASP A 801 -23.74 -13.89 7.97
CA ASP A 801 -25.05 -13.25 8.09
C ASP A 801 -26.12 -14.25 8.53
N PHE A 802 -26.23 -15.38 7.82
CA PHE A 802 -27.19 -16.46 8.12
C PHE A 802 -26.64 -17.53 9.06
N ASN A 803 -25.49 -17.28 9.69
CA ASN A 803 -24.84 -18.19 10.61
C ASN A 803 -24.61 -19.61 10.04
N TYR A 804 -24.35 -19.74 8.74
CA TYR A 804 -24.00 -21.02 8.11
C TYR A 804 -22.57 -21.45 8.43
N THR A 805 -22.45 -22.58 9.13
CA THR A 805 -21.18 -23.10 9.63
C THR A 805 -20.87 -24.47 9.07
N TYR A 806 -19.57 -24.79 9.02
CA TYR A 806 -19.07 -26.10 8.62
C TYR A 806 -18.24 -26.69 9.77
N PRO A 807 -18.48 -27.95 10.20
CA PRO A 807 -17.72 -28.55 11.29
C PRO A 807 -16.22 -28.63 11.02
N LEU A 808 -15.82 -28.94 9.79
CA LEU A 808 -14.42 -28.98 9.34
C LEU A 808 -14.34 -28.59 7.86
N GLN A 809 -13.46 -27.64 7.56
CA GLN A 809 -13.10 -27.22 6.21
C GLN A 809 -11.59 -27.37 6.04
N LEU A 810 -11.16 -28.03 4.96
CA LEU A 810 -9.76 -28.26 4.64
C LEU A 810 -9.48 -27.79 3.20
N GLY A 811 -8.42 -27.01 3.03
CA GLY A 811 -7.91 -26.58 1.74
C GLY A 811 -6.43 -26.94 1.59
N ALA A 812 -6.04 -27.39 0.41
CA ALA A 812 -4.65 -27.57 0.03
C ALA A 812 -4.46 -27.15 -1.42
N ASP A 813 -3.51 -26.28 -1.69
CA ASP A 813 -3.03 -25.91 -3.02
C ASP A 813 -1.55 -26.28 -3.11
N LEU A 814 -1.18 -27.01 -4.17
CA LEU A 814 0.19 -27.32 -4.51
C LEU A 814 0.44 -26.85 -5.93
N SER A 815 1.39 -25.94 -6.10
CA SER A 815 1.75 -25.37 -7.39
C SER A 815 3.25 -25.28 -7.60
N THR A 816 3.64 -25.25 -8.87
CA THR A 816 4.98 -24.87 -9.29
C THR A 816 4.93 -23.69 -10.26
N SER A 817 5.82 -22.73 -10.07
CA SER A 817 5.90 -21.49 -10.85
C SER A 817 7.13 -21.48 -11.77
N LEU A 818 7.03 -20.77 -12.89
CA LEU A 818 8.19 -20.36 -13.67
C LEU A 818 8.89 -19.20 -12.93
N GLY A 819 10.02 -19.48 -12.28
CA GLY A 819 10.75 -18.52 -11.44
C GLY A 819 10.52 -18.76 -9.94
N GLN A 820 10.84 -17.76 -9.11
CA GLN A 820 10.54 -17.82 -7.67
C GLN A 820 9.05 -17.52 -7.43
N PRO A 821 8.32 -18.37 -6.68
CA PRO A 821 6.93 -18.11 -6.33
C PRO A 821 6.79 -16.83 -5.50
N GLN A 822 5.78 -16.01 -5.79
CA GLN A 822 5.45 -14.87 -4.92
C GLN A 822 4.67 -15.31 -3.67
N TRP A 823 4.78 -14.53 -2.60
CA TRP A 823 4.03 -14.75 -1.35
C TRP A 823 2.56 -14.40 -1.51
N TRP A 824 2.27 -13.29 -2.19
CA TRP A 824 0.93 -12.91 -2.61
C TRP A 824 0.45 -13.72 -3.82
N ASP A 825 -0.84 -13.67 -4.07
CA ASP A 825 -1.45 -14.29 -5.24
C ASP A 825 -1.33 -13.36 -6.46
N GLU A 826 -0.08 -13.09 -6.85
CA GLU A 826 0.27 -12.22 -7.97
C GLU A 826 0.29 -12.98 -9.31
N MET A 827 0.34 -12.22 -10.38
CA MET A 827 0.43 -12.73 -11.75
C MET A 827 1.73 -13.52 -11.92
N GLN A 828 1.63 -14.85 -11.97
CA GLN A 828 2.75 -15.73 -12.29
C GLN A 828 2.29 -16.89 -13.16
N SER A 829 3.16 -17.30 -14.09
CA SER A 829 2.98 -18.54 -14.82
C SER A 829 3.21 -19.74 -13.89
N ARG A 830 2.14 -20.49 -13.58
CA ARG A 830 2.15 -21.61 -12.64
C ARG A 830 1.19 -22.74 -13.04
N LEU A 831 1.55 -23.95 -12.64
CA LEU A 831 0.74 -25.16 -12.78
C LEU A 831 0.51 -25.75 -11.39
N GLY A 832 -0.73 -26.12 -11.08
CA GLY A 832 -1.02 -26.65 -9.75
C GLY A 832 -2.29 -27.48 -9.64
N VAL A 833 -2.49 -28.01 -8.43
CA VAL A 833 -3.68 -28.74 -8.02
C VAL A 833 -4.15 -28.16 -6.68
N ARG A 834 -5.42 -27.78 -6.62
CA ARG A 834 -6.11 -27.36 -5.39
C ARG A 834 -7.17 -28.38 -5.02
N VAL A 835 -7.27 -28.68 -3.73
CA VAL A 835 -8.28 -29.56 -3.15
C VAL A 835 -8.99 -28.78 -2.06
N LEU A 836 -10.32 -28.84 -2.08
CA LEU A 836 -11.19 -28.35 -1.02
C LEU A 836 -12.03 -29.53 -0.52
N TRP A 837 -12.19 -29.63 0.79
CA TRP A 837 -13.05 -30.62 1.43
C TRP A 837 -13.77 -29.98 2.61
N ARG A 838 -15.08 -30.22 2.74
CA ARG A 838 -15.87 -29.78 3.89
C ARG A 838 -16.74 -30.92 4.42
N SER A 839 -16.83 -31.05 5.74
CA SER A 839 -17.92 -31.78 6.38
C SER A 839 -19.13 -30.86 6.54
N LEU A 840 -20.32 -31.46 6.55
CA LEU A 840 -21.59 -30.73 6.59
C LEU A 840 -22.49 -31.28 7.69
N ASP A 841 -23.13 -30.40 8.44
CA ASP A 841 -24.15 -30.74 9.43
C ASP A 841 -25.42 -29.91 9.20
N ARG A 842 -26.39 -29.98 10.12
CA ARG A 842 -27.66 -29.23 10.04
C ARG A 842 -27.49 -27.70 9.92
N HIS A 843 -26.30 -27.17 10.19
CA HIS A 843 -26.02 -25.74 10.11
C HIS A 843 -25.27 -25.35 8.83
N SER A 844 -25.01 -26.32 7.94
CA SER A 844 -24.39 -26.07 6.65
C SER A 844 -25.47 -25.90 5.56
N ASN A 845 -25.42 -24.80 4.82
CA ASN A 845 -26.41 -24.42 3.80
C ASN A 845 -26.71 -25.49 2.73
N ARG A 846 -25.76 -26.39 2.43
CA ARG A 846 -25.93 -27.45 1.43
C ARG A 846 -26.23 -28.84 2.01
N TYR A 847 -26.31 -28.99 3.34
CA TYR A 847 -26.54 -30.30 3.96
C TYR A 847 -27.95 -30.79 3.66
N CYS A 848 -28.04 -31.97 3.03
CA CYS A 848 -29.31 -32.58 2.73
C CYS A 848 -29.34 -34.08 3.00
N PRO A 849 -29.71 -34.50 4.23
CA PRO A 849 -29.73 -35.91 4.60
C PRO A 849 -30.96 -36.66 4.10
N ALA A 850 -32.10 -35.99 3.94
CA ALA A 850 -33.35 -36.52 3.44
C ALA A 850 -34.17 -35.43 2.74
N MET A 851 -35.02 -35.83 1.79
CA MET A 851 -36.04 -34.97 1.18
C MET A 851 -37.40 -35.33 1.77
N VAL A 852 -38.19 -34.33 2.15
CA VAL A 852 -39.55 -34.46 2.66
C VAL A 852 -40.52 -33.72 1.74
N LEU A 853 -41.78 -34.14 1.72
CA LEU A 853 -42.80 -33.47 0.91
C LEU A 853 -43.49 -32.40 1.75
N GLU A 854 -43.27 -31.12 1.42
CA GLU A 854 -43.95 -29.98 2.02
C GLU A 854 -44.68 -29.19 0.93
N ASN A 855 -45.96 -28.83 1.16
CA ASN A 855 -46.77 -28.06 0.19
C ASN A 855 -46.76 -28.62 -1.26
N ASN A 856 -46.71 -29.94 -1.43
CA ASN A 856 -46.57 -30.67 -2.71
C ASN A 856 -45.20 -30.49 -3.43
N GLU A 857 -44.18 -29.98 -2.75
CA GLU A 857 -42.82 -29.87 -3.26
C GLU A 857 -41.86 -30.70 -2.39
N LEU A 858 -40.85 -31.30 -3.02
CA LEU A 858 -39.79 -32.00 -2.29
C LEU A 858 -38.79 -30.97 -1.78
N VAL A 859 -38.78 -30.76 -0.47
CA VAL A 859 -37.84 -29.88 0.20
C VAL A 859 -36.85 -30.68 1.04
N CYS A 860 -35.67 -30.10 1.25
CA CYS A 860 -34.65 -30.73 2.05
C CYS A 860 -34.96 -30.58 3.55
N ASP A 861 -34.88 -31.67 4.32
CA ASP A 861 -34.98 -31.65 5.79
C ASP A 861 -33.58 -31.84 6.41
N PRO A 862 -32.90 -30.76 6.85
CA PRO A 862 -31.58 -30.86 7.48
C PRO A 862 -31.60 -31.50 8.87
N ASP A 863 -32.77 -31.59 9.54
CA ASP A 863 -32.94 -32.14 10.89
C ASP A 863 -33.44 -33.59 10.89
N ALA A 864 -33.56 -34.22 9.72
CA ALA A 864 -34.04 -35.60 9.58
C ALA A 864 -33.28 -36.59 10.50
N PRO A 865 -33.96 -37.27 11.45
CA PRO A 865 -33.30 -38.05 12.48
C PRO A 865 -32.65 -39.32 11.93
N GLY A 866 -31.52 -39.72 12.52
CA GLY A 866 -30.83 -40.99 12.20
C GLY A 866 -29.85 -40.92 11.02
N HIS A 867 -29.63 -39.74 10.44
CA HIS A 867 -28.62 -39.51 9.42
C HIS A 867 -27.30 -39.04 10.04
N ARG A 868 -26.16 -39.47 9.48
CA ARG A 868 -24.84 -38.92 9.85
C ARG A 868 -24.56 -37.64 9.06
N ASP A 869 -23.53 -36.91 9.45
CA ASP A 869 -22.99 -35.75 8.73
C ASP A 869 -22.78 -36.00 7.22
N GLY A 870 -22.93 -34.92 6.46
CA GLY A 870 -22.66 -34.85 5.03
C GLY A 870 -21.20 -34.47 4.75
N ARG A 871 -20.85 -34.46 3.47
CA ARG A 871 -19.55 -33.97 3.01
C ARG A 871 -19.58 -33.54 1.57
N GLU A 872 -18.73 -32.59 1.23
CA GLU A 872 -18.47 -32.13 -0.13
C GLU A 872 -16.96 -31.99 -0.37
N TRP A 873 -16.57 -32.10 -1.64
CA TRP A 873 -15.18 -31.96 -2.06
C TRP A 873 -15.08 -31.42 -3.48
N GLU A 874 -14.02 -30.66 -3.72
CA GLU A 874 -13.63 -30.12 -5.02
C GLU A 874 -12.15 -30.42 -5.25
N ILE A 875 -11.82 -30.91 -6.45
CA ILE A 875 -10.45 -31.03 -6.95
C ILE A 875 -10.36 -30.16 -8.19
N ARG A 876 -9.45 -29.19 -8.16
CA ARG A 876 -9.17 -28.26 -9.23
C ARG A 876 -7.75 -28.47 -9.72
N THR A 877 -7.57 -28.68 -11.02
CA THR A 877 -6.23 -28.58 -11.64
C THR A 877 -6.20 -27.32 -12.47
N TYR A 878 -5.09 -26.60 -12.48
CA TYR A 878 -5.01 -25.33 -13.18
C TYR A 878 -3.65 -25.11 -13.84
N LEU A 879 -3.70 -24.44 -14.98
CA LEU A 879 -2.57 -23.78 -15.64
C LEU A 879 -2.90 -22.29 -15.71
N HIS A 880 -2.18 -21.50 -14.93
CA HIS A 880 -2.22 -20.04 -15.01
C HIS A 880 -0.98 -19.60 -15.78
N LEU A 881 -1.15 -18.76 -16.80
CA LEU A 881 -0.07 -18.15 -17.54
C LEU A 881 -0.14 -16.64 -17.35
N GLY A 882 1.01 -16.03 -17.07
CA GLY A 882 1.24 -14.59 -17.12
C GLY A 882 2.52 -14.35 -17.91
N ILE A 883 2.42 -13.58 -18.98
CA ILE A 883 3.50 -13.26 -19.93
C ILE A 883 3.65 -11.74 -20.01
#